data_AF-A0A1H2STG4-F1
#
_entry.id   AF-A0A1H2STG4-F1
#
_cell.length_a   1.000
_cell.length_b   1.000
_cell.length_c   1.000
_cell.angle_alpha   90.00
_cell.angle_beta   90.00
_cell.angle_gamma   90.00
#
_symmetry.space_group_name_H-M   'P 1'
#
loop_
_entity.id
_entity.type
_entity.pdbx_description
1 polymer ?
#
loop_
_entity_poly.entity_id
_entity_poly.type
_entity_poly.pdbx_seq_one_letter_code
_entity_poly.pdbx_strand_id
1 'polypeptide(L)'
;MSGSDPSTAEAFIDHRFPKHWRAVLLGRDGASKSILIHSLMAALQARGQRAVCLNCAPERSVFGLPGTLSLGQFDGDQWRVLAVNPLCSLDAGRFRLPLLMGVRQLLARIPSLLGTDDYTLILDTPGLTHGIAAAELLPALIESANADVLLFPEGDDLSAAGQIPAAPPLELILLRVPDSTSGQSRAERRQQLSQQWQDYLAHGQTWSARLDSLALTGTPPDVPNDWQGRQLALYRDGQLLSLGQALTLADGILTATIAAPATGADRLLVRDAAFRDGQLQTVSRPSRQGPPADQPVRPPAVEVRAELGALTGVAEDPQIALRVGHAVASLVNGVMGDPLLQLRLLHHNRSLLFDLGDTGRMPLRAAHQVSDLFLTHAHADHIGGFVWFLRSRIGHFPPCRVFGPPGLLQHIWGMMNGILWDRVDDRGPCFEIHEWSGDHLRRWRLTAASRGPERLADQPVDDGMIVREPGFVVRATELDHGTPVLAYAYEPQSQIRVRKDRLAQFGLTPGPWLQQLKQGYFGARWTERIALENGQSLTVEELVQTLLLVEPGEKLAYATDFGASEENIKRLTRLARNAHTLFCESSFLVEDQAQADRTHHLTTEACALIANRARVRQLVAFHFSHRYEKRRDDVYRELQQYTHRVLIPQHQPASG
;
A
#
# COMPACT_ATOMS: atom_id res chain seq x y z
N MET A 1 -32.00 40.64 34.16
CA MET A 1 -30.66 40.18 33.71
C MET A 1 -30.56 38.70 34.06
N SER A 2 -31.10 37.85 33.18
CA SER A 2 -30.99 36.39 33.31
C SER A 2 -29.59 35.99 32.86
N GLY A 3 -28.82 35.37 33.75
CA GLY A 3 -27.51 34.82 33.42
C GLY A 3 -27.67 33.71 32.40
N SER A 4 -27.37 34.00 31.14
CA SER A 4 -27.24 33.00 30.09
C SER A 4 -25.95 32.22 30.32
N ASP A 5 -26.05 30.89 30.32
CA ASP A 5 -24.91 29.97 30.34
C ASP A 5 -23.99 30.28 29.13
N PRO A 6 -22.73 30.70 29.35
CA PRO A 6 -21.82 31.12 28.27
C PRO A 6 -21.44 29.98 27.31
N SER A 7 -21.82 28.73 27.63
CA SER A 7 -21.56 27.55 26.80
C SER A 7 -22.54 27.36 25.63
N THR A 8 -23.61 28.16 25.51
CA THR A 8 -24.60 28.01 24.41
C THR A 8 -24.22 28.83 23.16
N ALA A 9 -24.63 28.36 21.98
CA ALA A 9 -24.38 29.08 20.71
C ALA A 9 -24.92 30.52 20.72
N GLU A 10 -26.11 30.73 21.29
CA GLU A 10 -26.75 32.05 21.40
C GLU A 10 -25.95 33.00 22.30
N ALA A 11 -25.55 32.54 23.49
CA ALA A 11 -24.77 33.34 24.43
C ALA A 11 -23.37 33.68 23.87
N PHE A 12 -22.74 32.74 23.18
CA PHE A 12 -21.47 32.98 22.48
C PHE A 12 -21.60 34.07 21.42
N ILE A 13 -22.66 34.02 20.59
CA ILE A 13 -22.89 35.04 19.56
C ILE A 13 -23.20 36.39 20.20
N ASP A 14 -24.02 36.45 21.25
CA ASP A 14 -24.33 37.70 21.96
C ASP A 14 -23.10 38.40 22.52
N HIS A 15 -22.12 37.65 23.02
CA HIS A 15 -20.87 38.22 23.53
C HIS A 15 -20.00 38.84 22.43
N ARG A 16 -20.10 38.32 21.20
CA ARG A 16 -19.25 38.69 20.06
C ARG A 16 -19.91 39.71 19.12
N PHE A 17 -21.24 39.83 19.18
CA PHE A 17 -22.01 40.79 18.41
C PHE A 17 -21.67 42.25 18.81
N PRO A 18 -21.64 43.22 17.87
CA PRO A 18 -21.91 43.12 16.44
C PRO A 18 -20.68 42.81 15.57
N LYS A 19 -19.53 42.46 16.17
CA LYS A 19 -18.30 42.27 15.39
C LYS A 19 -18.39 41.03 14.51
N HIS A 20 -17.87 41.14 13.30
CA HIS A 20 -17.62 40.00 12.45
C HIS A 20 -16.35 39.27 12.88
N TRP A 21 -16.39 37.94 12.81
CA TRP A 21 -15.34 37.06 13.28
C TRP A 21 -15.24 35.82 12.41
N ARG A 22 -14.12 35.12 12.55
CA ARG A 22 -13.77 33.96 11.73
C ARG A 22 -13.49 32.80 12.66
N ALA A 23 -14.34 31.79 12.62
CA ALA A 23 -14.22 30.60 13.46
C ALA A 23 -13.83 29.38 12.66
N VAL A 24 -13.10 28.49 13.30
CA VAL A 24 -12.88 27.13 12.84
C VAL A 24 -13.50 26.17 13.84
N LEU A 25 -14.41 25.33 13.37
CA LEU A 25 -15.05 24.31 14.19
C LEU A 25 -14.27 23.01 14.09
N LEU A 26 -13.67 22.61 15.20
CA LEU A 26 -12.87 21.39 15.35
C LEU A 26 -13.66 20.35 16.14
N GLY A 27 -13.43 19.07 15.86
CA GLY A 27 -14.11 17.99 16.58
C GLY A 27 -14.11 16.66 15.84
N ARG A 28 -14.51 15.60 16.54
CA ARG A 28 -14.58 14.26 16.00
C ARG A 28 -15.68 14.16 14.96
N ASP A 29 -15.58 13.09 14.20
CA ASP A 29 -16.48 12.79 13.11
C ASP A 29 -17.86 12.33 13.62
N GLY A 30 -18.80 13.26 13.88
CA GLY A 30 -20.12 12.97 14.48
C GLY A 30 -21.25 13.96 14.09
N ALA A 31 -22.46 13.73 14.59
CA ALA A 31 -23.61 14.63 14.39
C ALA A 31 -23.44 15.98 15.13
N SER A 32 -22.60 15.99 16.17
CA SER A 32 -22.36 17.13 17.05
C SER A 32 -21.93 18.41 16.31
N LYS A 33 -20.97 18.31 15.38
CA LYS A 33 -20.52 19.47 14.59
C LYS A 33 -21.62 20.01 13.69
N SER A 34 -22.33 19.14 12.99
CA SER A 34 -23.42 19.53 12.09
C SER A 34 -24.56 20.25 12.81
N ILE A 35 -24.95 19.73 13.99
CA ILE A 35 -25.95 20.36 14.86
C ILE A 35 -25.46 21.73 15.32
N LEU A 36 -24.20 21.83 15.75
CA LEU A 36 -23.64 23.08 16.23
C LEU A 36 -23.53 24.14 15.13
N ILE A 37 -23.12 23.76 13.91
CA ILE A 37 -23.11 24.66 12.74
C ILE A 37 -24.49 25.21 12.47
N HIS A 38 -25.51 24.34 12.46
CA HIS A 38 -26.89 24.76 12.23
C HIS A 38 -27.35 25.74 13.32
N SER A 39 -27.07 25.44 14.59
CA SER A 39 -27.42 26.29 15.73
C SER A 39 -26.73 27.67 15.64
N LEU A 40 -25.42 27.70 15.37
CA LEU A 40 -24.66 28.94 15.20
C LEU A 40 -25.19 29.79 14.04
N MET A 41 -25.43 29.17 12.89
CA MET A 41 -25.90 29.88 11.70
C MET A 41 -27.32 30.43 11.87
N ALA A 42 -28.22 29.67 12.51
CA ALA A 42 -29.56 30.14 12.85
C ALA A 42 -29.52 31.33 13.82
N ALA A 43 -28.69 31.26 14.86
CA ALA A 43 -28.55 32.34 15.84
C ALA A 43 -27.91 33.63 15.24
N LEU A 44 -26.98 33.49 14.28
CA LEU A 44 -26.42 34.62 13.52
C LEU A 44 -27.48 35.26 12.60
N GLN A 45 -28.26 34.43 11.90
CA GLN A 45 -29.35 34.90 11.03
C GLN A 45 -30.43 35.65 11.82
N ALA A 46 -30.80 35.15 12.99
CA ALA A 46 -31.81 35.78 13.85
C ALA A 46 -31.40 37.19 14.33
N ARG A 47 -30.08 37.45 14.40
CA ARG A 47 -29.50 38.76 14.75
C ARG A 47 -29.23 39.65 13.53
N GLY A 48 -29.67 39.22 12.34
CA GLY A 48 -29.41 39.93 11.08
C GLY A 48 -27.93 39.97 10.68
N GLN A 49 -27.08 39.13 11.29
CA GLN A 49 -25.66 39.14 11.00
C GLN A 49 -25.38 38.35 9.73
N ARG A 50 -24.63 38.96 8.80
CA ARG A 50 -24.20 38.29 7.58
C ARG A 50 -23.17 37.21 7.92
N ALA A 51 -23.51 35.96 7.68
CA ALA A 51 -22.67 34.82 7.98
C ALA A 51 -22.63 33.81 6.83
N VAL A 52 -21.49 33.15 6.66
CA VAL A 52 -21.30 32.04 5.72
C VAL A 52 -20.60 30.88 6.41
N CYS A 53 -20.96 29.66 5.99
CA CYS A 53 -20.29 28.46 6.39
C CYS A 53 -19.52 27.85 5.21
N LEU A 54 -18.28 27.44 5.44
CA LEU A 54 -17.49 26.67 4.50
C LEU A 54 -17.33 25.24 5.02
N ASN A 55 -18.07 24.31 4.42
CA ASN A 55 -17.96 22.88 4.68
C ASN A 55 -16.71 22.33 3.98
N CYS A 56 -15.71 21.93 4.77
CA CYS A 56 -14.47 21.32 4.28
C CYS A 56 -14.44 19.80 4.45
N ALA A 57 -15.55 19.16 4.83
CA ALA A 57 -15.65 17.72 5.07
C ALA A 57 -16.37 17.02 3.90
N PRO A 58 -15.67 16.63 2.82
CA PRO A 58 -16.26 16.02 1.63
C PRO A 58 -16.94 14.66 1.89
N GLU A 59 -16.56 13.96 2.96
CA GLU A 59 -17.17 12.74 3.46
C GLU A 59 -18.55 12.96 4.10
N ARG A 60 -18.98 14.21 4.25
CA ARG A 60 -20.23 14.62 4.90
C ARG A 60 -20.87 15.77 4.12
N SER A 61 -22.16 15.97 4.33
CA SER A 61 -22.83 17.14 3.80
C SER A 61 -23.92 17.59 4.77
N VAL A 62 -23.60 18.60 5.57
CA VAL A 62 -24.64 19.43 6.23
C VAL A 62 -25.43 20.17 5.16
N PHE A 63 -24.71 20.64 4.14
CA PHE A 63 -25.22 21.25 2.93
C PHE A 63 -24.18 21.08 1.81
N GLY A 64 -24.65 21.16 0.56
CA GLY A 64 -23.81 20.90 -0.61
C GLY A 64 -23.79 19.43 -1.02
N LEU A 65 -22.82 19.06 -1.86
CA LEU A 65 -22.75 17.73 -2.46
C LEU A 65 -21.63 16.90 -1.84
N PRO A 66 -21.82 15.58 -1.66
CA PRO A 66 -20.76 14.70 -1.22
C PRO A 66 -19.61 14.68 -2.23
N GLY A 67 -18.38 14.62 -1.72
CA GLY A 67 -17.17 14.69 -2.55
C GLY A 67 -16.81 16.12 -2.97
N THR A 68 -17.39 17.14 -2.35
CA THR A 68 -17.13 18.55 -2.65
C THR A 68 -16.85 19.36 -1.38
N LEU A 69 -16.20 20.50 -1.55
CA LEU A 69 -16.17 21.57 -0.56
C LEU A 69 -17.27 22.56 -0.92
N SER A 70 -18.06 22.98 0.05
CA SER A 70 -19.26 23.78 -0.20
C SER A 70 -19.28 25.02 0.67
N LEU A 71 -19.46 26.18 0.02
CA LEU A 71 -19.72 27.46 0.67
C LEU A 71 -21.22 27.70 0.66
N GLY A 72 -21.81 27.93 1.83
CA GLY A 72 -23.24 28.10 1.99
C GLY A 72 -23.60 29.23 2.94
N GLN A 73 -24.82 29.73 2.77
CA GLN A 73 -25.48 30.65 3.69
C GLN A 73 -26.77 29.99 4.18
N PHE A 74 -27.09 30.19 5.45
CA PHE A 74 -28.34 29.73 6.03
C PHE A 74 -29.33 30.89 6.04
N ASP A 75 -30.53 30.71 5.49
CA ASP A 75 -31.54 31.76 5.38
C ASP A 75 -32.59 31.74 6.51
N GLY A 76 -32.52 30.75 7.40
CA GLY A 76 -33.42 30.55 8.54
C GLY A 76 -34.19 29.24 8.46
N ASP A 77 -34.40 28.71 7.26
CA ASP A 77 -35.10 27.45 7.03
C ASP A 77 -34.27 26.47 6.19
N GLN A 78 -33.52 27.00 5.22
CA GLN A 78 -32.74 26.19 4.27
C GLN A 78 -31.31 26.70 4.08
N TRP A 79 -30.47 25.77 3.64
CA TRP A 79 -29.13 26.08 3.20
C TRP A 79 -29.12 26.48 1.73
N ARG A 80 -28.67 27.70 1.46
CA ARG A 80 -28.36 28.16 0.11
C ARG A 80 -26.88 27.95 -0.18
N VAL A 81 -26.57 27.03 -1.09
CA VAL A 81 -25.20 26.83 -1.57
C VAL A 81 -24.81 27.98 -2.50
N LEU A 82 -23.77 28.73 -2.14
CA LEU A 82 -23.27 29.88 -2.90
C LEU A 82 -22.21 29.48 -3.91
N ALA A 83 -21.33 28.55 -3.53
CA ALA A 83 -20.27 28.04 -4.41
C ALA A 83 -19.82 26.65 -3.97
N VAL A 84 -19.35 25.87 -4.95
CA VAL A 84 -18.84 24.52 -4.75
C VAL A 84 -17.45 24.41 -5.37
N ASN A 85 -16.55 23.71 -4.68
CA ASN A 85 -15.27 23.28 -5.22
C ASN A 85 -15.20 21.74 -5.19
N PRO A 86 -15.28 21.07 -6.34
CA PRO A 86 -15.20 19.62 -6.42
C PRO A 86 -13.88 19.07 -5.90
N LEU A 87 -13.96 18.13 -4.97
CA LEU A 87 -12.81 17.32 -4.57
C LEU A 87 -12.81 15.97 -5.30
N CYS A 88 -13.99 15.43 -5.65
CA CYS A 88 -14.17 14.09 -6.23
C CYS A 88 -13.55 12.97 -5.37
N SER A 89 -13.46 13.18 -4.06
CA SER A 89 -12.94 12.25 -3.05
C SER A 89 -13.84 12.36 -1.82
N LEU A 90 -14.12 11.23 -1.15
CA LEU A 90 -14.76 11.19 0.17
C LEU A 90 -13.75 10.99 1.31
N ASP A 91 -12.47 11.28 1.05
CA ASP A 91 -11.39 11.18 2.02
C ASP A 91 -10.59 12.49 2.02
N ALA A 92 -10.87 13.33 3.02
CA ALA A 92 -10.17 14.59 3.24
C ALA A 92 -8.68 14.40 3.57
N GLY A 93 -8.32 13.29 4.22
CA GLY A 93 -6.95 12.99 4.62
C GLY A 93 -6.06 12.58 3.43
N ARG A 94 -6.65 12.02 2.38
CA ARG A 94 -5.91 11.57 1.19
C ARG A 94 -5.55 12.69 0.21
N PHE A 95 -6.36 13.75 0.13
CA PHE A 95 -6.17 14.86 -0.82
C PHE A 95 -6.05 16.22 -0.12
N ARG A 96 -5.21 16.29 0.92
CA ARG A 96 -4.99 17.48 1.78
C ARG A 96 -4.66 18.75 1.00
N LEU A 97 -3.67 18.68 0.10
CA LEU A 97 -3.27 19.85 -0.69
C LEU A 97 -4.40 20.34 -1.62
N PRO A 98 -5.03 19.48 -2.45
CA PRO A 98 -6.21 19.90 -3.21
C PRO A 98 -7.35 20.46 -2.38
N LEU A 99 -7.62 19.87 -1.22
CA LEU A 99 -8.65 20.34 -0.30
C LEU A 99 -8.30 21.76 0.18
N LEU A 100 -7.08 21.98 0.67
CA LEU A 100 -6.62 23.29 1.13
C LEU A 100 -6.65 24.35 0.00
N MET A 101 -6.26 23.97 -1.21
CA MET A 101 -6.36 24.86 -2.38
C MET A 101 -7.81 25.22 -2.69
N GLY A 102 -8.73 24.25 -2.65
CA GLY A 102 -10.16 24.48 -2.85
C GLY A 102 -10.77 25.39 -1.77
N VAL A 103 -10.35 25.22 -0.51
CA VAL A 103 -10.72 26.11 0.60
C VAL A 103 -10.26 27.53 0.33
N ARG A 104 -8.98 27.75 -0.01
CA ARG A 104 -8.45 29.09 -0.31
C ARG A 104 -9.16 29.75 -1.49
N GLN A 105 -9.48 28.97 -2.54
CA GLN A 105 -10.25 29.46 -3.69
C GLN A 105 -11.67 29.88 -3.30
N LEU A 106 -12.37 29.10 -2.46
CA LEU A 106 -13.71 29.46 -1.99
C LEU A 106 -13.67 30.69 -1.09
N LEU A 107 -12.71 30.76 -0.14
CA LEU A 107 -12.54 31.91 0.74
C LEU A 107 -12.30 33.21 -0.03
N ALA A 108 -11.44 33.18 -1.05
CA ALA A 108 -11.17 34.35 -1.88
C ALA A 108 -12.39 34.83 -2.71
N ARG A 109 -13.37 33.96 -2.95
CA ARG A 109 -14.60 34.31 -3.69
C ARG A 109 -15.68 34.92 -2.80
N ILE A 110 -15.63 34.74 -1.48
CA ILE A 110 -16.70 35.18 -0.57
C ILE A 110 -17.05 36.66 -0.78
N PRO A 111 -16.10 37.61 -0.81
CA PRO A 111 -16.46 39.02 -0.94
C PRO A 111 -17.21 39.34 -2.23
N SER A 112 -16.80 38.72 -3.35
CA SER A 112 -17.48 38.89 -4.64
C SER A 112 -18.89 38.29 -4.65
N LEU A 113 -19.11 37.20 -3.92
CA LEU A 113 -20.41 36.54 -3.82
C LEU A 113 -21.37 37.28 -2.89
N LEU A 114 -20.85 37.93 -1.86
CA LEU A 114 -21.63 38.68 -0.86
C LEU A 114 -21.73 40.19 -1.17
N GLY A 115 -20.89 40.70 -2.06
CA GLY A 115 -20.73 42.14 -2.33
C GLY A 115 -20.13 42.92 -1.16
N THR A 116 -19.45 42.26 -0.22
CA THR A 116 -18.82 42.90 0.96
C THR A 116 -17.70 42.03 1.52
N ASP A 117 -16.71 42.65 2.16
CA ASP A 117 -15.71 41.97 3.01
C ASP A 117 -16.18 41.79 4.46
N ASP A 118 -17.32 42.39 4.82
CA ASP A 118 -17.84 42.39 6.19
C ASP A 118 -18.83 41.24 6.42
N TYR A 119 -18.31 40.12 6.91
CA TYR A 119 -19.08 38.90 7.15
C TYR A 119 -18.43 38.00 8.22
N THR A 120 -19.27 37.20 8.88
CA THR A 120 -18.82 36.15 9.81
C THR A 120 -18.57 34.85 9.03
N LEU A 121 -17.44 34.20 9.31
CA LEU A 121 -17.06 32.93 8.70
C LEU A 121 -17.08 31.81 9.74
N ILE A 122 -17.73 30.69 9.41
CA ILE A 122 -17.57 29.43 10.13
C ILE A 122 -16.98 28.39 9.18
N LEU A 123 -15.77 27.93 9.44
CA LEU A 123 -15.14 26.85 8.69
C LEU A 123 -15.35 25.52 9.43
N ASP A 124 -16.09 24.60 8.81
CA ASP A 124 -16.27 23.22 9.31
C ASP A 124 -15.15 22.33 8.80
N THR A 125 -14.35 21.77 9.71
CA THR A 125 -13.25 20.88 9.32
C THR A 125 -13.73 19.45 9.10
N PRO A 126 -12.98 18.62 8.35
CA PRO A 126 -13.11 17.16 8.41
C PRO A 126 -13.04 16.63 9.85
N GLY A 127 -13.60 15.45 10.15
CA GLY A 127 -13.48 14.84 11.49
C GLY A 127 -12.14 14.16 11.75
N LEU A 128 -11.06 14.75 11.26
CA LEU A 128 -9.68 14.34 11.50
C LEU A 128 -9.23 14.95 12.83
N THR A 129 -9.10 14.15 13.89
CA THR A 129 -8.66 14.65 15.22
C THR A 129 -7.26 14.22 15.63
N HIS A 130 -6.67 13.26 14.93
CA HIS A 130 -5.32 12.74 15.21
C HIS A 130 -4.65 12.21 13.94
N GLY A 131 -3.34 11.97 14.03
CA GLY A 131 -2.51 11.46 12.94
C GLY A 131 -2.03 12.54 11.96
N ILE A 132 -1.18 12.13 11.02
CA ILE A 132 -0.48 13.03 10.07
C ILE A 132 -1.47 13.89 9.27
N ALA A 133 -2.63 13.34 8.91
CA ALA A 133 -3.64 14.09 8.17
C ALA A 133 -4.20 15.27 8.97
N ALA A 134 -4.51 15.05 10.26
CA ALA A 134 -4.98 16.12 11.15
C ALA A 134 -3.87 17.15 11.42
N ALA A 135 -2.66 16.67 11.75
CA ALA A 135 -1.52 17.53 12.09
C ALA A 135 -1.07 18.46 10.96
N GLU A 136 -1.25 18.05 9.70
CA GLU A 136 -0.96 18.91 8.54
C GLU A 136 -2.16 19.78 8.15
N LEU A 137 -3.37 19.22 8.14
CA LEU A 137 -4.52 19.90 7.56
C LEU A 137 -5.15 20.92 8.51
N LEU A 138 -5.30 20.60 9.81
CA LEU A 138 -5.98 21.50 10.74
C LEU A 138 -5.25 22.84 10.91
N PRO A 139 -3.92 22.89 11.13
CA PRO A 139 -3.22 24.18 11.22
C PRO A 139 -3.32 24.99 9.93
N ALA A 140 -3.24 24.32 8.77
CA ALA A 140 -3.34 24.98 7.47
C ALA A 140 -4.74 25.54 7.18
N LEU A 141 -5.80 24.87 7.64
CA LEU A 141 -7.18 25.36 7.57
C LEU A 141 -7.38 26.56 8.51
N ILE A 142 -6.84 26.50 9.74
CA ILE A 142 -6.89 27.60 10.70
C ILE A 142 -6.20 28.85 10.14
N GLU A 143 -4.99 28.68 9.61
CA GLU A 143 -4.24 29.75 8.97
C GLU A 143 -4.98 30.29 7.73
N SER A 144 -5.47 29.41 6.85
CA SER A 144 -6.17 29.84 5.63
C SER A 144 -7.49 30.56 5.94
N ALA A 145 -8.15 30.17 7.03
CA ALA A 145 -9.33 30.84 7.51
C ALA A 145 -9.02 32.20 8.11
N ASN A 146 -7.77 32.53 8.48
CA ASN A 146 -7.45 33.67 9.36
C ASN A 146 -8.37 33.67 10.59
N ALA A 147 -8.43 32.54 11.29
CA ALA A 147 -9.37 32.35 12.39
C ALA A 147 -9.04 33.26 13.58
N ASP A 148 -10.08 33.80 14.22
CA ASP A 148 -10.01 34.51 15.50
C ASP A 148 -10.32 33.57 16.68
N VAL A 149 -11.07 32.50 16.42
CA VAL A 149 -11.61 31.61 17.46
C VAL A 149 -11.67 30.17 16.98
N LEU A 150 -11.38 29.27 17.89
CA LEU A 150 -11.54 27.83 17.71
C LEU A 150 -12.74 27.37 18.52
N LEU A 151 -13.70 26.75 17.83
CA LEU A 151 -14.91 26.21 18.44
C LEU A 151 -14.79 24.70 18.56
N PHE A 152 -15.25 24.16 19.69
CA PHE A 152 -15.28 22.72 19.96
C PHE A 152 -16.65 22.32 20.52
N PRO A 153 -17.28 21.24 20.04
CA PRO A 153 -18.44 20.64 20.68
C PRO A 153 -18.10 20.16 22.11
N GLU A 154 -18.93 20.49 23.09
CA GLU A 154 -18.80 19.99 24.45
C GLU A 154 -18.93 18.46 24.48
N GLY A 155 -18.02 17.77 25.18
CA GLY A 155 -17.98 16.29 25.25
C GLY A 155 -17.15 15.61 24.15
N ASP A 156 -16.63 16.35 23.17
CA ASP A 156 -15.64 15.84 22.22
C ASP A 156 -14.22 15.84 22.83
N ASP A 157 -13.37 14.94 22.33
CA ASP A 157 -11.97 14.81 22.76
C ASP A 157 -11.13 16.02 22.30
N LEU A 158 -10.58 16.76 23.27
CA LEU A 158 -9.75 17.96 23.05
C LEU A 158 -8.32 17.64 22.60
N SER A 159 -7.96 16.37 22.41
CA SER A 159 -6.64 15.97 21.90
C SER A 159 -6.25 16.65 20.58
N ALA A 160 -7.23 17.03 19.74
CA ALA A 160 -7.02 17.81 18.52
C ALA A 160 -6.52 19.23 18.79
N ALA A 161 -6.90 19.86 19.92
CA ALA A 161 -6.43 21.19 20.31
C ALA A 161 -4.93 21.18 20.67
N GLY A 162 -4.43 20.07 21.21
CA GLY A 162 -3.00 19.90 21.54
C GLY A 162 -2.08 19.72 20.32
N GLN A 163 -2.64 19.48 19.13
CA GLN A 163 -1.88 19.32 17.88
C GLN A 163 -1.78 20.60 17.06
N ILE A 164 -2.42 21.69 17.51
CA ILE A 164 -2.35 22.99 16.86
C ILE A 164 -1.03 23.65 17.31
N PRO A 165 -0.09 23.94 16.40
CA PRO A 165 1.14 24.66 16.74
C PRO A 165 0.80 25.94 17.49
N ALA A 166 1.68 26.41 18.38
CA ALA A 166 1.52 27.67 19.10
C ALA A 166 1.35 28.85 18.12
N ALA A 167 0.10 29.11 17.73
CA ALA A 167 -0.34 30.25 16.95
C ALA A 167 -0.52 31.45 17.92
N PRO A 168 -0.70 32.70 17.43
CA PRO A 168 -1.08 33.83 18.29
C PRO A 168 -2.30 33.46 19.17
N PRO A 169 -2.60 34.18 20.27
CA PRO A 169 -3.60 33.74 21.25
C PRO A 169 -5.00 33.61 20.61
N LEU A 170 -5.30 32.43 20.08
CA LEU A 170 -6.60 32.04 19.56
C LEU A 170 -7.47 31.68 20.76
N GLU A 171 -8.64 32.30 20.84
CA GLU A 171 -9.59 31.96 21.89
C GLU A 171 -10.19 30.58 21.59
N LEU A 172 -10.10 29.66 22.55
CA LEU A 172 -10.70 28.33 22.46
C LEU A 172 -12.01 28.33 23.25
N ILE A 173 -13.10 27.95 22.59
CA ILE A 173 -14.44 27.97 23.18
C ILE A 173 -15.10 26.60 23.02
N LEU A 174 -15.57 26.07 24.15
CA LEU A 174 -16.37 24.86 24.22
C LEU A 174 -17.84 25.26 24.16
N LEU A 175 -18.58 24.71 23.20
CA LEU A 175 -20.00 24.98 23.00
C LEU A 175 -20.83 23.72 23.25
N ARG A 176 -21.84 23.84 24.11
CA ARG A 176 -22.82 22.79 24.36
C ARG A 176 -23.54 22.43 23.07
N VAL A 177 -23.57 21.14 22.77
CA VAL A 177 -24.35 20.60 21.66
C VAL A 177 -25.81 20.47 22.12
N PRO A 178 -26.79 21.04 21.41
CA PRO A 178 -28.20 20.84 21.71
C PRO A 178 -28.56 19.35 21.78
N ASP A 179 -29.42 18.97 22.73
CA ASP A 179 -29.92 17.61 22.88
C ASP A 179 -30.60 17.16 21.59
N SER A 180 -30.02 16.16 20.90
CA SER A 180 -30.60 15.58 19.70
C SER A 180 -30.99 14.12 19.93
N THR A 181 -32.16 13.73 19.43
CA THR A 181 -32.63 12.35 19.44
C THR A 181 -31.90 11.55 18.35
N SER A 182 -31.11 10.57 18.79
CA SER A 182 -30.42 9.53 17.99
C SER A 182 -29.30 10.00 17.05
N GLY A 183 -28.06 9.57 17.35
CA GLY A 183 -26.94 9.70 16.42
C GLY A 183 -27.08 8.70 15.27
N GLN A 184 -27.16 9.19 14.03
CA GLN A 184 -27.17 8.32 12.84
C GLN A 184 -25.94 7.41 12.80
N SER A 185 -26.13 6.14 12.50
CA SER A 185 -25.05 5.17 12.25
C SER A 185 -24.22 5.56 11.02
N ARG A 186 -23.03 4.98 10.88
CA ARG A 186 -22.18 5.17 9.69
C ARG A 186 -22.86 4.68 8.40
N ALA A 187 -23.67 3.63 8.50
CA ALA A 187 -24.38 3.06 7.36
C ALA A 187 -25.49 4.00 6.87
N GLU A 188 -26.30 4.53 7.78
CA GLU A 188 -27.37 5.51 7.46
C GLU A 188 -26.79 6.78 6.84
N ARG A 189 -25.68 7.30 7.38
CA ARG A 189 -24.98 8.45 6.79
C ARG A 189 -24.51 8.19 5.36
N ARG A 190 -23.88 7.03 5.12
CA ARG A 190 -23.44 6.65 3.77
C ARG A 190 -24.61 6.52 2.80
N GLN A 191 -25.74 5.97 3.26
CA GLN A 191 -26.96 5.89 2.46
C GLN A 191 -27.52 7.28 2.14
N GLN A 192 -27.56 8.19 3.12
CA GLN A 192 -28.00 9.58 2.91
C GLN A 192 -27.13 10.31 1.87
N LEU A 193 -25.80 10.20 1.96
CA LEU A 193 -24.88 10.80 0.98
C LEU A 193 -25.07 10.20 -0.42
N SER A 194 -25.31 8.89 -0.48
CA SER A 194 -25.60 8.18 -1.73
C SER A 194 -26.89 8.69 -2.36
N GLN A 195 -27.94 8.90 -1.56
CA GLN A 195 -29.21 9.46 -2.02
C GLN A 195 -29.04 10.90 -2.51
N GLN A 196 -28.35 11.76 -1.76
CA GLN A 196 -28.07 13.14 -2.18
C GLN A 196 -27.35 13.21 -3.53
N TRP A 197 -26.39 12.31 -3.76
CA TRP A 197 -25.69 12.22 -5.04
C TRP A 197 -26.62 11.78 -6.18
N GLN A 198 -27.49 10.81 -5.93
CA GLN A 198 -28.48 10.37 -6.90
C GLN A 198 -29.50 11.45 -7.22
N ASP A 199 -30.04 12.13 -6.20
CA ASP A 199 -31.01 13.22 -6.36
C ASP A 199 -30.42 14.35 -7.21
N TYR A 200 -29.14 14.69 -6.99
CA TYR A 200 -28.43 15.67 -7.80
C TYR A 200 -28.31 15.27 -9.28
N LEU A 201 -28.15 13.97 -9.57
CA LEU A 201 -28.05 13.45 -10.93
C LEU A 201 -29.39 12.95 -11.51
N ALA A 202 -30.51 13.05 -10.77
CA ALA A 202 -31.79 12.46 -11.17
C ALA A 202 -32.33 13.05 -12.48
N HIS A 203 -32.02 14.32 -12.75
CA HIS A 203 -32.34 15.02 -14.00
C HIS A 203 -31.11 15.23 -14.89
N GLY A 204 -30.04 14.48 -14.63
CA GLY A 204 -28.81 14.56 -15.41
C GLY A 204 -28.98 14.04 -16.83
N GLN A 205 -28.18 14.58 -17.73
CA GLN A 205 -28.16 14.19 -19.14
C GLN A 205 -26.89 13.44 -19.49
N THR A 206 -26.95 12.63 -20.54
CA THR A 206 -25.77 11.97 -21.08
C THR A 206 -24.86 12.99 -21.77
N TRP A 207 -23.59 12.93 -21.43
CA TRP A 207 -22.53 13.70 -22.06
C TRP A 207 -21.40 12.77 -22.46
N SER A 208 -20.83 13.03 -23.64
CA SER A 208 -19.71 12.26 -24.15
C SER A 208 -18.66 13.18 -24.74
N ALA A 209 -17.40 12.84 -24.51
CA ALA A 209 -16.26 13.53 -25.13
C ALA A 209 -15.11 12.54 -25.30
N ARG A 210 -14.21 12.83 -26.26
CA ARG A 210 -12.95 12.10 -26.33
C ARG A 210 -12.06 12.51 -25.17
N LEU A 211 -11.53 11.53 -24.46
CA LEU A 211 -10.71 11.76 -23.28
C LEU A 211 -9.40 12.49 -23.61
N ASP A 212 -8.85 12.24 -24.81
CA ASP A 212 -7.65 12.91 -25.34
C ASP A 212 -7.85 14.41 -25.64
N SER A 213 -9.11 14.86 -25.76
CA SER A 213 -9.45 16.27 -25.94
C SER A 213 -9.54 17.08 -24.63
N LEU A 214 -9.43 16.41 -23.47
CA LEU A 214 -9.58 17.00 -22.15
C LEU A 214 -8.27 16.99 -21.37
N ALA A 215 -7.95 18.09 -20.69
CA ALA A 215 -6.91 18.11 -19.68
C ALA A 215 -7.36 17.31 -18.44
N LEU A 216 -6.77 16.14 -18.21
CA LEU A 216 -7.10 15.30 -17.05
C LEU A 216 -6.37 15.79 -15.80
N THR A 217 -7.11 15.92 -14.69
CA THR A 217 -6.57 16.31 -13.38
C THR A 217 -7.07 15.36 -12.28
N GLY A 218 -6.31 15.26 -11.19
CA GLY A 218 -6.61 14.35 -10.08
C GLY A 218 -5.91 12.99 -10.20
N THR A 219 -6.65 11.90 -10.01
CA THR A 219 -6.14 10.52 -10.12
C THR A 219 -7.04 9.72 -11.05
N PRO A 220 -7.05 10.01 -12.37
CA PRO A 220 -7.82 9.26 -13.35
C PRO A 220 -7.42 7.77 -13.33
N PRO A 221 -8.37 6.84 -13.50
CA PRO A 221 -8.05 5.43 -13.64
C PRO A 221 -7.34 5.12 -14.96
N ASP A 222 -6.34 4.25 -14.92
CA ASP A 222 -5.62 3.80 -16.13
C ASP A 222 -6.44 2.77 -16.94
N VAL A 223 -7.31 2.00 -16.28
CA VAL A 223 -8.12 0.94 -16.90
C VAL A 223 -9.51 1.47 -17.23
N PRO A 224 -10.02 1.30 -18.47
CA PRO A 224 -11.36 1.79 -18.85
C PRO A 224 -12.49 1.33 -17.94
N ASN A 225 -12.48 0.07 -17.49
CA ASN A 225 -13.50 -0.47 -16.58
C ASN A 225 -13.50 0.22 -15.20
N ASP A 226 -12.38 0.81 -14.77
CA ASP A 226 -12.30 1.49 -13.47
C ASP A 226 -12.89 2.91 -13.49
N TRP A 227 -13.26 3.43 -14.66
CA TRP A 227 -13.98 4.69 -14.81
C TRP A 227 -15.43 4.60 -14.36
N GLN A 228 -16.07 3.44 -14.52
CA GLN A 228 -17.48 3.28 -14.20
C GLN A 228 -17.78 3.69 -12.74
N GLY A 229 -18.77 4.57 -12.61
CA GLY A 229 -19.26 5.11 -11.34
C GLY A 229 -18.42 6.24 -10.74
N ARG A 230 -17.26 6.61 -11.29
CA ARG A 230 -16.42 7.68 -10.75
C ARG A 230 -17.15 9.03 -10.76
N GLN A 231 -17.01 9.79 -9.68
CA GLN A 231 -17.39 11.21 -9.68
C GLN A 231 -16.44 12.00 -10.56
N LEU A 232 -17.01 12.89 -11.36
CA LEU A 232 -16.34 13.74 -12.34
C LEU A 232 -16.69 15.20 -12.09
N ALA A 233 -15.73 16.10 -12.33
CA ALA A 233 -15.99 17.53 -12.43
C ALA A 233 -15.43 18.07 -13.74
N LEU A 234 -16.28 18.73 -14.52
CA LEU A 234 -15.97 19.29 -15.84
C LEU A 234 -15.74 20.79 -15.72
N TYR A 235 -14.66 21.27 -16.33
CA TYR A 235 -14.28 22.67 -16.30
C TYR A 235 -14.10 23.23 -17.71
N ARG A 236 -14.21 24.55 -17.80
CA ARG A 236 -13.77 25.36 -18.95
C ARG A 236 -13.12 26.63 -18.45
N ASP A 237 -11.93 26.94 -18.93
CA ASP A 237 -11.17 28.13 -18.53
C ASP A 237 -11.05 28.28 -17.00
N GLY A 238 -10.96 27.14 -16.30
CA GLY A 238 -10.88 27.07 -14.84
C GLY A 238 -12.21 27.24 -14.08
N GLN A 239 -13.33 27.48 -14.76
CA GLN A 239 -14.65 27.53 -14.16
C GLN A 239 -15.34 26.16 -14.20
N LEU A 240 -15.99 25.79 -13.10
CA LEU A 240 -16.77 24.55 -13.02
C LEU A 240 -18.03 24.68 -13.89
N LEU A 241 -18.18 23.79 -14.86
CA LEU A 241 -19.39 23.69 -15.69
C LEU A 241 -20.42 22.73 -15.07
N SER A 242 -19.98 21.53 -14.71
CA SER A 242 -20.88 20.51 -14.17
C SER A 242 -20.13 19.45 -13.38
N LEU A 243 -20.83 18.86 -12.41
CA LEU A 243 -20.46 17.59 -11.78
C LEU A 243 -21.20 16.45 -12.48
N GLY A 244 -20.59 15.27 -12.47
CA GLY A 244 -21.16 14.11 -13.12
C GLY A 244 -20.63 12.80 -12.60
N GLN A 245 -21.14 11.72 -13.19
CA GLN A 245 -20.76 10.36 -12.92
C GLN A 245 -20.41 9.65 -14.22
N ALA A 246 -19.21 9.07 -14.28
CA ALA A 246 -18.79 8.27 -15.41
C ALA A 246 -19.67 7.01 -15.56
N LEU A 247 -20.15 6.78 -16.77
CA LEU A 247 -20.91 5.58 -17.15
C LEU A 247 -19.97 4.54 -17.74
N THR A 248 -19.30 4.89 -18.85
CA THR A 248 -18.38 4.01 -19.58
C THR A 248 -17.24 4.79 -20.20
N LEU A 249 -16.09 4.14 -20.38
CA LEU A 249 -15.01 4.60 -21.24
C LEU A 249 -14.75 3.52 -22.28
N ALA A 250 -15.01 3.81 -23.56
CA ALA A 250 -14.79 2.87 -24.66
C ALA A 250 -14.18 3.62 -25.85
N ASP A 251 -13.16 3.04 -26.49
CA ASP A 251 -12.46 3.62 -27.65
C ASP A 251 -12.01 5.08 -27.45
N GLY A 252 -11.60 5.41 -26.22
CA GLY A 252 -11.18 6.75 -25.82
C GLY A 252 -12.33 7.76 -25.64
N ILE A 253 -13.59 7.35 -25.79
CA ILE A 253 -14.77 8.18 -25.57
C ILE A 253 -15.31 7.91 -24.17
N LEU A 254 -15.23 8.94 -23.31
CA LEU A 254 -15.84 8.92 -22.00
C LEU A 254 -17.30 9.33 -22.13
N THR A 255 -18.20 8.47 -21.66
CA THR A 255 -19.63 8.77 -21.52
C THR A 255 -19.96 8.90 -20.04
N ALA A 256 -20.66 9.96 -19.66
CA ALA A 256 -21.02 10.28 -18.28
C ALA A 256 -22.45 10.84 -18.19
N THR A 257 -23.06 10.72 -17.02
CA THR A 257 -24.24 11.51 -16.65
C THR A 257 -23.76 12.80 -16.00
N ILE A 258 -24.19 13.96 -16.48
CA ILE A 258 -23.82 15.27 -15.92
C ILE A 258 -25.08 16.05 -15.54
N ALA A 259 -25.00 16.85 -14.47
CA ALA A 259 -26.16 17.57 -13.93
C ALA A 259 -26.57 18.81 -14.75
N ALA A 260 -25.66 19.35 -15.57
CA ALA A 260 -25.89 20.55 -16.38
C ALA A 260 -25.08 20.48 -17.68
N PRO A 261 -25.47 21.19 -18.76
CA PRO A 261 -24.71 21.20 -20.01
C PRO A 261 -23.25 21.64 -19.82
N ALA A 262 -22.32 20.80 -20.26
CA ALA A 262 -20.88 21.05 -20.18
C ALA A 262 -20.25 21.21 -21.59
N THR A 263 -20.92 21.99 -22.45
CA THR A 263 -20.46 22.21 -23.83
C THR A 263 -19.14 22.97 -23.83
N GLY A 264 -18.13 22.41 -24.51
CA GLY A 264 -16.79 22.99 -24.60
C GLY A 264 -15.96 22.84 -23.32
N ALA A 265 -16.24 21.83 -22.49
CA ALA A 265 -15.34 21.45 -21.40
C ALA A 265 -13.94 21.16 -21.95
N ASP A 266 -12.91 21.72 -21.31
CA ASP A 266 -11.50 21.58 -21.69
C ASP A 266 -10.69 20.77 -20.67
N ARG A 267 -11.28 20.52 -19.50
CA ARG A 267 -10.62 19.87 -18.36
C ARG A 267 -11.60 19.00 -17.59
N LEU A 268 -11.09 17.87 -17.15
CA LEU A 268 -11.81 16.88 -16.35
C LEU A 268 -11.04 16.60 -15.07
N LEU A 269 -11.69 16.74 -13.92
CA LEU A 269 -11.19 16.26 -12.63
C LEU A 269 -11.88 14.94 -12.29
N VAL A 270 -11.08 13.95 -11.93
CA VAL A 270 -11.55 12.67 -11.40
C VAL A 270 -10.60 12.20 -10.30
N ARG A 271 -11.13 11.69 -9.20
CA ARG A 271 -10.33 11.07 -8.14
C ARG A 271 -10.96 9.74 -7.70
N ASP A 272 -11.14 9.52 -6.42
CA ASP A 272 -11.45 8.23 -5.83
C ASP A 272 -12.84 8.12 -5.20
N ALA A 273 -13.67 9.14 -5.28
CA ALA A 273 -15.10 8.97 -5.05
C ALA A 273 -15.74 8.24 -6.24
N ALA A 274 -16.47 7.18 -5.97
CA ALA A 274 -17.27 6.48 -6.96
C ALA A 274 -18.59 6.00 -6.37
N PHE A 275 -19.64 6.02 -7.18
CA PHE A 275 -20.93 5.43 -6.90
C PHE A 275 -20.95 4.02 -7.50
N ARG A 276 -20.93 2.99 -6.65
CA ARG A 276 -20.95 1.57 -7.04
C ARG A 276 -21.85 0.78 -6.10
N ASP A 277 -22.51 -0.24 -6.63
CA ASP A 277 -23.38 -1.12 -5.84
C ASP A 277 -24.43 -0.35 -5.00
N GLY A 278 -24.99 0.71 -5.59
CA GLY A 278 -25.99 1.57 -4.96
C GLY A 278 -25.46 2.52 -3.90
N GLN A 279 -24.14 2.62 -3.70
CA GLN A 279 -23.56 3.43 -2.64
C GLN A 279 -22.35 4.25 -3.11
N LEU A 280 -22.28 5.49 -2.62
CA LEU A 280 -21.10 6.34 -2.78
C LEU A 280 -20.01 5.87 -1.81
N GLN A 281 -18.80 5.66 -2.33
CA GLN A 281 -17.67 5.16 -1.56
C GLN A 281 -16.33 5.63 -2.13
N THR A 282 -15.32 5.66 -1.25
CA THR A 282 -13.92 5.84 -1.65
C THR A 282 -13.42 4.53 -2.26
N VAL A 283 -13.20 4.50 -3.56
CA VAL A 283 -12.57 3.37 -4.23
C VAL A 283 -11.06 3.51 -4.12
N SER A 284 -10.41 2.53 -3.48
CA SER A 284 -8.94 2.48 -3.39
C SER A 284 -8.33 2.76 -4.77
N ARG A 285 -7.17 3.45 -4.76
CA ARG A 285 -6.32 3.47 -5.97
C ARG A 285 -6.25 2.01 -6.47
N PRO A 286 -6.42 1.72 -7.76
CA PRO A 286 -5.80 0.52 -8.29
C PRO A 286 -4.36 0.57 -7.76
N SER A 287 -3.90 -0.51 -7.12
CA SER A 287 -2.47 -0.69 -6.86
C SER A 287 -1.76 -0.19 -8.10
N ARG A 288 -0.90 0.85 -7.95
CA ARG A 288 -0.20 1.51 -9.06
C ARG A 288 -0.02 0.48 -10.17
N GLN A 289 -0.78 0.59 -11.27
CA GLN A 289 -0.17 0.11 -12.49
C GLN A 289 1.13 0.92 -12.55
N GLY A 290 2.24 0.22 -12.80
CA GLY A 290 3.52 0.89 -12.96
C GLY A 290 3.35 2.08 -13.91
N PRO A 291 4.24 3.07 -13.85
CA PRO A 291 4.14 4.26 -14.69
C PRO A 291 3.85 3.89 -16.16
N PRO A 292 3.17 4.78 -16.91
CA PRO A 292 2.87 4.55 -18.32
C PRO A 292 4.13 4.13 -19.09
N ALA A 293 3.93 3.26 -20.09
CA ALA A 293 4.95 2.46 -20.74
C ALA A 293 6.10 3.23 -21.44
N ASP A 294 6.15 4.56 -21.40
CA ASP A 294 7.19 5.36 -22.04
C ASP A 294 7.93 6.25 -21.04
N GLN A 295 8.78 5.63 -20.21
CA GLN A 295 10.17 6.04 -19.91
C GLN A 295 10.72 5.27 -18.69
N PRO A 296 11.87 4.59 -18.81
CA PRO A 296 12.41 3.75 -17.76
C PRO A 296 13.18 4.60 -16.75
N VAL A 297 12.68 4.69 -15.52
CA VAL A 297 13.56 4.73 -14.35
C VAL A 297 13.21 3.52 -13.49
N ARG A 298 13.37 2.34 -14.09
CA ARG A 298 13.57 1.09 -13.36
C ARG A 298 15.08 1.00 -13.12
N PRO A 299 15.60 0.69 -11.92
CA PRO A 299 16.95 0.14 -11.88
C PRO A 299 16.92 -1.11 -12.78
N PRO A 300 17.69 -1.14 -13.88
CA PRO A 300 17.63 -2.27 -14.79
C PRO A 300 18.00 -3.55 -14.04
N ALA A 301 17.40 -4.68 -14.41
CA ALA A 301 18.03 -5.95 -14.11
C ALA A 301 19.39 -5.93 -14.83
N VAL A 302 20.47 -5.98 -14.05
CA VAL A 302 21.80 -5.93 -14.60
C VAL A 302 22.26 -7.36 -14.82
N GLU A 303 22.69 -7.66 -16.05
CA GLU A 303 23.47 -8.86 -16.30
C GLU A 303 24.86 -8.66 -15.71
N VAL A 304 25.18 -9.43 -14.68
CA VAL A 304 26.50 -9.44 -14.07
C VAL A 304 27.27 -10.62 -14.63
N ARG A 305 28.34 -10.35 -15.38
CA ARG A 305 29.34 -11.37 -15.73
C ARG A 305 30.25 -11.58 -14.52
N ALA A 306 30.10 -12.69 -13.82
CA ALA A 306 31.06 -13.10 -12.80
C ALA A 306 32.24 -13.81 -13.51
N GLU A 307 33.45 -13.27 -13.39
CA GLU A 307 34.65 -14.02 -13.76
C GLU A 307 34.82 -15.17 -12.76
N LEU A 308 34.71 -16.41 -13.26
CA LEU A 308 34.83 -17.63 -12.47
C LEU A 308 36.27 -17.81 -12.01
N GLY A 309 36.53 -17.54 -10.73
CA GLY A 309 37.71 -18.03 -10.03
C GLY A 309 37.59 -19.53 -9.77
N ALA A 310 38.15 -20.32 -10.68
CA ALA A 310 38.58 -21.72 -10.52
C ALA A 310 37.54 -22.77 -10.04
N LEU A 311 37.32 -23.77 -10.90
CA LEU A 311 36.71 -25.10 -10.65
C LEU A 311 35.17 -25.18 -10.75
N THR A 312 34.64 -24.91 -11.93
CA THR A 312 33.63 -25.73 -12.64
C THR A 312 33.42 -25.05 -14.00
N GLY A 313 33.49 -25.83 -15.08
CA GLY A 313 33.12 -25.30 -16.39
C GLY A 313 31.61 -25.08 -16.47
N VAL A 314 31.23 -24.20 -17.39
CA VAL A 314 29.94 -24.19 -18.09
C VAL A 314 28.74 -23.58 -17.35
N ALA A 315 28.76 -22.26 -17.21
CA ALA A 315 27.54 -21.51 -17.47
C ALA A 315 27.93 -20.27 -18.27
N GLU A 316 27.52 -20.24 -19.55
CA GLU A 316 27.76 -19.10 -20.45
C GLU A 316 26.78 -17.95 -20.19
N ASP A 317 25.61 -18.26 -19.60
CA ASP A 317 24.50 -17.31 -19.45
C ASP A 317 24.72 -16.35 -18.27
N PRO A 318 24.70 -15.02 -18.43
CA PRO A 318 24.99 -14.07 -17.35
C PRO A 318 24.04 -14.18 -16.15
N GLN A 319 24.56 -13.83 -14.96
CA GLN A 319 23.76 -13.77 -13.75
C GLN A 319 22.77 -12.60 -13.84
N ILE A 320 21.51 -12.81 -13.47
CA ILE A 320 20.56 -11.71 -13.29
C ILE A 320 20.56 -11.28 -11.83
N ALA A 321 20.86 -10.00 -11.57
CA ALA A 321 20.75 -9.42 -10.24
C ALA A 321 19.87 -8.16 -10.26
N LEU A 322 19.00 -8.03 -9.26
CA LEU A 322 18.21 -6.82 -9.05
C LEU A 322 17.95 -6.53 -7.58
N ARG A 323 17.68 -5.26 -7.29
CA ARG A 323 17.31 -4.80 -5.95
C ARG A 323 15.80 -4.90 -5.74
N VAL A 324 15.41 -5.49 -4.62
CA VAL A 324 14.02 -5.59 -4.16
C VAL A 324 13.96 -4.99 -2.76
N GLY A 325 13.66 -3.69 -2.71
CA GLY A 325 13.73 -2.90 -1.47
C GLY A 325 15.11 -2.96 -0.80
N HIS A 326 15.18 -3.65 0.35
CA HIS A 326 16.39 -3.83 1.15
C HIS A 326 17.06 -5.19 0.97
N ALA A 327 16.67 -5.92 -0.07
CA ALA A 327 17.33 -7.15 -0.47
C ALA A 327 17.87 -7.05 -1.90
N VAL A 328 18.84 -7.89 -2.22
CA VAL A 328 19.32 -8.13 -3.58
C VAL A 328 18.98 -9.57 -3.94
N ALA A 329 18.18 -9.72 -4.99
CA ALA A 329 17.75 -10.99 -5.55
C ALA A 329 18.64 -11.31 -6.75
N SER A 330 19.27 -12.49 -6.76
CA SER A 330 20.22 -12.90 -7.81
C SER A 330 19.92 -14.31 -8.29
N LEU A 331 19.58 -14.50 -9.57
CA LEU A 331 19.51 -15.82 -10.20
C LEU A 331 20.92 -16.28 -10.51
N VAL A 332 21.43 -17.21 -9.71
CA VAL A 332 22.84 -17.63 -9.74
C VAL A 332 23.23 -18.20 -11.11
N ASN A 333 22.36 -19.02 -11.71
CA ASN A 333 22.66 -19.74 -12.94
C ASN A 333 22.10 -19.08 -14.21
N GLY A 334 21.69 -17.80 -14.14
CA GLY A 334 21.04 -17.13 -15.26
C GLY A 334 19.62 -17.64 -15.48
N VAL A 335 19.07 -17.47 -16.69
CA VAL A 335 17.68 -17.87 -16.99
C VAL A 335 17.55 -19.23 -17.63
N MET A 336 18.66 -19.75 -18.19
CA MET A 336 18.70 -21.07 -18.83
C MET A 336 19.19 -22.19 -17.89
N GLY A 337 19.86 -21.83 -16.79
CA GLY A 337 20.47 -22.81 -15.89
C GLY A 337 19.56 -23.27 -14.75
N ASP A 338 20.07 -24.20 -13.96
CA ASP A 338 19.37 -24.81 -12.82
C ASP A 338 18.81 -23.75 -11.85
N PRO A 339 17.57 -23.93 -11.34
CA PRO A 339 16.94 -22.99 -10.43
C PRO A 339 17.73 -22.78 -9.14
N LEU A 340 18.17 -21.53 -8.94
CA LEU A 340 18.82 -21.09 -7.71
C LEU A 340 18.73 -19.58 -7.60
N LEU A 341 17.79 -19.11 -6.76
CA LEU A 341 17.65 -17.70 -6.43
C LEU A 341 18.26 -17.42 -5.05
N GLN A 342 19.28 -16.55 -5.03
CA GLN A 342 19.82 -16.01 -3.79
C GLN A 342 19.15 -14.67 -3.45
N LEU A 343 18.52 -14.59 -2.27
CA LEU A 343 18.03 -13.34 -1.70
C LEU A 343 18.93 -12.89 -0.55
N ARG A 344 19.82 -11.94 -0.82
CA ARG A 344 20.73 -11.36 0.18
C ARG A 344 20.08 -10.15 0.84
N LEU A 345 19.90 -10.20 2.15
CA LEU A 345 19.35 -9.09 2.93
C LEU A 345 20.46 -8.05 3.15
N LEU A 346 20.32 -6.80 2.73
CA LEU A 346 21.44 -5.85 2.71
C LEU A 346 21.90 -5.38 4.10
N HIS A 347 20.99 -5.41 5.08
CA HIS A 347 21.23 -4.93 6.45
C HIS A 347 21.44 -6.06 7.46
N HIS A 348 21.42 -7.30 6.99
CA HIS A 348 21.69 -8.49 7.77
C HIS A 348 22.77 -9.27 7.06
N ASN A 349 23.78 -9.79 7.75
CA ASN A 349 24.77 -10.66 7.12
C ASN A 349 24.18 -12.05 6.84
N ARG A 350 23.09 -12.09 6.06
CA ARG A 350 22.15 -13.20 5.94
C ARG A 350 21.62 -13.31 4.51
N SER A 351 21.55 -14.55 4.03
CA SER A 351 20.96 -14.91 2.75
C SER A 351 19.85 -15.94 2.94
N LEU A 352 18.84 -15.85 2.10
CA LEU A 352 17.83 -16.90 1.89
C LEU A 352 18.05 -17.49 0.50
N LEU A 353 17.91 -18.80 0.35
CA LEU A 353 17.97 -19.47 -0.95
C LEU A 353 16.59 -20.03 -1.31
N PHE A 354 16.20 -19.88 -2.56
CA PHE A 354 15.05 -20.55 -3.15
C PHE A 354 15.58 -21.49 -4.24
N ASP A 355 15.27 -22.77 -4.07
CA ASP A 355 15.96 -23.90 -4.68
C ASP A 355 17.48 -23.93 -4.46
N LEU A 356 18.09 -25.04 -4.87
CA LEU A 356 19.51 -25.33 -4.73
C LEU A 356 20.00 -26.20 -5.89
N GLY A 357 19.81 -25.70 -7.11
CA GLY A 357 20.46 -26.24 -8.31
C GLY A 357 21.98 -26.08 -8.30
N ASP A 358 22.63 -26.07 -9.47
CA ASP A 358 24.08 -25.91 -9.55
C ASP A 358 24.59 -24.67 -8.77
N THR A 359 25.58 -24.89 -7.91
CA THR A 359 26.18 -23.88 -7.05
C THR A 359 27.51 -23.34 -7.57
N GLY A 360 27.96 -23.74 -8.77
CA GLY A 360 29.28 -23.42 -9.33
C GLY A 360 29.68 -21.94 -9.33
N ARG A 361 28.69 -21.02 -9.27
CA ARG A 361 28.89 -19.57 -9.20
C ARG A 361 28.78 -18.96 -7.80
N MET A 362 28.38 -19.73 -6.79
CA MET A 362 28.24 -19.23 -5.42
C MET A 362 29.59 -19.23 -4.70
N PRO A 363 30.04 -18.08 -4.14
CA PRO A 363 31.24 -18.06 -3.34
C PRO A 363 30.98 -18.76 -1.99
N LEU A 364 31.97 -19.51 -1.47
CA LEU A 364 31.85 -20.26 -0.20
C LEU A 364 31.31 -19.40 0.97
N ARG A 365 31.76 -18.15 1.07
CA ARG A 365 31.29 -17.20 2.08
C ARG A 365 29.78 -16.95 2.07
N ALA A 366 29.12 -17.08 0.90
CA ALA A 366 27.69 -16.93 0.78
C ALA A 366 26.95 -18.09 1.46
N ALA A 367 27.45 -19.33 1.33
CA ALA A 367 26.87 -20.51 1.99
C ALA A 367 26.84 -20.37 3.52
N HIS A 368 27.86 -19.78 4.12
CA HIS A 368 27.92 -19.55 5.56
C HIS A 368 26.87 -18.53 6.05
N GLN A 369 26.42 -17.63 5.18
CA GLN A 369 25.40 -16.63 5.49
C GLN A 369 23.97 -17.13 5.25
N VAL A 370 23.81 -18.33 4.66
CA VAL A 370 22.49 -18.90 4.42
C VAL A 370 21.88 -19.35 5.74
N SER A 371 20.71 -18.80 6.08
CA SER A 371 19.95 -19.21 7.26
C SER A 371 18.81 -20.15 6.90
N ASP A 372 18.27 -19.98 5.70
CA ASP A 372 17.06 -20.63 5.22
C ASP A 372 17.22 -21.02 3.76
N LEU A 373 16.82 -22.25 3.48
CA LEU A 373 16.71 -22.82 2.15
C LEU A 373 15.26 -23.25 1.91
N PHE A 374 14.66 -22.76 0.83
CA PHE A 374 13.29 -23.02 0.44
C PHE A 374 13.30 -23.84 -0.86
N LEU A 375 13.18 -25.16 -0.75
CA LEU A 375 13.17 -26.07 -1.90
C LEU A 375 11.73 -26.23 -2.38
N THR A 376 11.48 -25.83 -3.63
CA THR A 376 10.16 -25.97 -4.25
C THR A 376 9.76 -27.44 -4.35
N HIS A 377 10.72 -28.29 -4.75
CA HIS A 377 10.63 -29.74 -4.79
C HIS A 377 12.03 -30.37 -4.92
N ALA A 378 12.11 -31.70 -5.05
CA ALA A 378 13.37 -32.46 -5.00
C ALA A 378 13.80 -33.09 -6.33
N HIS A 379 13.47 -32.46 -7.47
CA HIS A 379 14.12 -32.79 -8.73
C HIS A 379 15.61 -32.45 -8.69
N ALA A 380 16.41 -33.16 -9.49
CA ALA A 380 17.87 -33.12 -9.42
C ALA A 380 18.45 -31.71 -9.64
N ASP A 381 17.85 -30.93 -10.54
CA ASP A 381 18.21 -29.54 -10.87
C ASP A 381 17.73 -28.52 -9.83
N HIS A 382 16.89 -28.91 -8.86
CA HIS A 382 16.48 -28.04 -7.74
C HIS A 382 17.20 -28.37 -6.43
N ILE A 383 17.82 -29.55 -6.31
CA ILE A 383 18.47 -30.01 -5.07
C ILE A 383 19.92 -30.43 -5.24
N GLY A 384 20.43 -30.55 -6.48
CA GLY A 384 21.75 -31.10 -6.79
C GLY A 384 22.91 -30.37 -6.12
N GLY A 385 22.78 -29.06 -5.89
CA GLY A 385 23.75 -28.24 -5.17
C GLY A 385 23.86 -28.55 -3.68
N PHE A 386 22.98 -29.38 -3.12
CA PHE A 386 22.96 -29.71 -1.70
C PHE A 386 24.26 -30.37 -1.21
N VAL A 387 24.92 -31.19 -2.04
CA VAL A 387 26.19 -31.83 -1.66
C VAL A 387 27.30 -30.78 -1.46
N TRP A 388 27.37 -29.78 -2.34
CA TRP A 388 28.28 -28.65 -2.17
C TRP A 388 27.93 -27.84 -0.94
N PHE A 389 26.65 -27.56 -0.72
CA PHE A 389 26.18 -26.77 0.42
C PHE A 389 26.49 -27.47 1.75
N LEU A 390 26.25 -28.77 1.82
CA LEU A 390 26.56 -29.64 2.95
C LEU A 390 28.05 -29.57 3.32
N ARG A 391 28.94 -29.73 2.34
CA ARG A 391 30.39 -29.57 2.52
C ARG A 391 30.76 -28.16 2.99
N SER A 392 30.11 -27.15 2.42
CA SER A 392 30.34 -25.74 2.73
C SER A 392 29.88 -25.34 4.13
N ARG A 393 29.11 -26.21 4.82
CA ARG A 393 28.59 -25.97 6.17
C ARG A 393 29.30 -26.79 7.25
N ILE A 394 30.42 -27.42 6.93
CA ILE A 394 31.30 -28.05 7.93
C ILE A 394 31.99 -26.94 8.74
N GLY A 395 31.73 -26.90 10.04
CA GLY A 395 32.20 -25.86 10.95
C GLY A 395 31.15 -25.47 11.99
N HIS A 396 31.49 -24.52 12.84
CA HIS A 396 30.58 -24.03 13.89
C HIS A 396 29.61 -22.99 13.31
N PHE A 397 28.58 -23.48 12.61
CA PHE A 397 27.50 -22.65 12.08
C PHE A 397 26.18 -22.98 12.78
N PRO A 398 25.27 -22.01 12.92
CA PRO A 398 23.90 -22.30 13.34
C PRO A 398 23.22 -23.30 12.39
N PRO A 399 22.24 -24.09 12.88
CA PRO A 399 21.45 -24.95 12.01
C PRO A 399 20.80 -24.15 10.87
N CYS A 400 20.91 -24.64 9.64
CA CYS A 400 20.20 -24.05 8.51
C CYS A 400 18.80 -24.66 8.43
N ARG A 401 17.75 -23.82 8.35
CA ARG A 401 16.39 -24.32 8.15
C ARG A 401 16.18 -24.66 6.67
N VAL A 402 15.60 -25.82 6.39
CA VAL A 402 15.29 -26.26 5.03
C VAL A 402 13.79 -26.54 4.96
N PHE A 403 13.09 -25.85 4.06
CA PHE A 403 11.65 -25.97 3.86
C PHE A 403 11.38 -26.63 2.52
N GLY A 404 10.33 -27.44 2.43
CA GLY A 404 9.95 -28.09 1.17
C GLY A 404 8.70 -28.97 1.30
N PRO A 405 8.28 -29.61 0.20
CA PRO A 405 7.12 -30.48 0.17
C PRO A 405 7.34 -31.77 0.98
N PRO A 406 6.28 -32.57 1.20
CA PRO A 406 6.40 -33.89 1.83
C PRO A 406 7.48 -34.76 1.18
N GLY A 407 8.29 -35.44 2.00
CA GLY A 407 9.38 -36.31 1.53
C GLY A 407 10.77 -35.67 1.56
N LEU A 408 10.85 -34.34 1.72
CA LEU A 408 12.10 -33.59 1.83
C LEU A 408 13.08 -34.20 2.85
N LEU A 409 12.60 -34.64 4.02
CA LEU A 409 13.42 -35.27 5.05
C LEU A 409 14.22 -36.44 4.50
N GLN A 410 13.56 -37.31 3.73
CA GLN A 410 14.17 -38.54 3.22
C GLN A 410 15.28 -38.22 2.21
N HIS A 411 15.06 -37.24 1.33
CA HIS A 411 16.04 -36.81 0.35
C HIS A 411 17.28 -36.20 1.01
N ILE A 412 17.09 -35.26 1.94
CA ILE A 412 18.19 -34.61 2.65
C ILE A 412 18.95 -35.61 3.52
N TRP A 413 18.23 -36.44 4.27
CA TRP A 413 18.84 -37.47 5.11
C TRP A 413 19.61 -38.50 4.29
N GLY A 414 19.08 -38.93 3.14
CA GLY A 414 19.76 -39.84 2.22
C GLY A 414 21.08 -39.27 1.71
N MET A 415 21.09 -38.02 1.25
CA MET A 415 22.32 -37.34 0.81
C MET A 415 23.34 -37.16 1.94
N MET A 416 22.88 -36.84 3.15
CA MET A 416 23.75 -36.75 4.32
C MET A 416 24.35 -38.10 4.73
N ASN A 417 23.54 -39.17 4.73
CA ASN A 417 23.97 -40.51 5.13
C ASN A 417 24.79 -41.25 4.08
N GLY A 418 24.76 -40.80 2.82
CA GLY A 418 25.66 -41.30 1.79
C GLY A 418 27.13 -40.96 2.05
N ILE A 419 27.43 -40.10 3.02
CA ILE A 419 28.77 -39.63 3.37
C ILE A 419 29.23 -40.26 4.69
N LEU A 420 30.49 -40.71 4.74
CA LEU A 420 31.14 -41.17 5.96
C LEU A 420 31.61 -39.96 6.79
N TRP A 421 31.13 -39.89 8.04
CA TRP A 421 31.38 -38.77 8.96
C TRP A 421 32.29 -39.18 10.14
N ASP A 422 33.52 -39.63 9.86
CA ASP A 422 34.48 -40.12 10.88
C ASP A 422 35.36 -39.03 11.50
N ARG A 423 35.34 -37.79 10.97
CA ARG A 423 36.32 -36.72 11.30
C ARG A 423 35.72 -35.34 11.57
N VAL A 424 34.40 -35.25 11.72
CA VAL A 424 33.69 -33.96 11.84
C VAL A 424 33.47 -33.52 13.30
N ASP A 425 33.68 -34.38 14.29
CA ASP A 425 33.45 -34.10 15.72
C ASP A 425 32.18 -33.26 15.94
N ASP A 426 32.24 -32.18 16.72
CA ASP A 426 31.15 -31.22 16.97
C ASP A 426 30.98 -30.15 15.86
N ARG A 427 31.76 -30.25 14.78
CA ARG A 427 31.74 -29.36 13.60
C ARG A 427 30.89 -29.90 12.45
N GLY A 428 30.17 -31.00 12.68
CA GLY A 428 29.26 -31.58 11.71
C GLY A 428 28.17 -30.57 11.29
N PRO A 429 27.84 -30.46 9.99
CA PRO A 429 26.77 -29.58 9.54
C PRO A 429 25.43 -30.01 10.17
N CYS A 430 24.59 -29.01 10.47
CA CYS A 430 23.29 -29.19 11.11
C CYS A 430 22.19 -28.49 10.31
N PHE A 431 21.07 -29.19 10.12
CA PHE A 431 19.91 -28.70 9.38
C PHE A 431 18.62 -28.94 10.16
N GLU A 432 17.68 -28.01 10.05
CA GLU A 432 16.31 -28.17 10.55
C GLU A 432 15.36 -28.32 9.38
N ILE A 433 14.88 -29.54 9.15
CA ILE A 433 13.98 -29.86 8.04
C ILE A 433 12.55 -29.52 8.45
N HIS A 434 11.85 -28.81 7.56
CA HIS A 434 10.47 -28.36 7.71
C HIS A 434 9.67 -28.85 6.49
N GLU A 435 8.96 -29.96 6.66
CA GLU A 435 8.07 -30.49 5.62
C GLU A 435 6.69 -29.86 5.73
N TRP A 436 6.21 -29.32 4.62
CA TRP A 436 4.87 -28.78 4.48
C TRP A 436 3.81 -29.87 4.45
N SER A 437 2.75 -29.74 5.25
CA SER A 437 1.56 -30.61 5.19
C SER A 437 0.23 -29.86 5.02
N GLY A 438 0.28 -28.58 4.65
CA GLY A 438 -0.89 -27.71 4.50
C GLY A 438 -1.16 -26.81 5.71
N ASP A 439 -1.54 -27.42 6.83
CA ASP A 439 -1.94 -26.74 8.06
C ASP A 439 -0.85 -26.78 9.16
N HIS A 440 0.21 -27.56 8.96
CA HIS A 440 1.38 -27.60 9.84
C HIS A 440 2.68 -27.84 9.06
N LEU A 441 3.80 -27.60 9.72
CA LEU A 441 5.13 -28.04 9.33
C LEU A 441 5.55 -29.17 10.26
N ARG A 442 5.92 -30.31 9.67
CA ARG A 442 6.58 -31.39 10.40
C ARG A 442 8.06 -31.09 10.45
N ARG A 443 8.67 -31.20 11.63
CA ARG A 443 10.02 -30.68 11.86
C ARG A 443 10.98 -31.71 12.40
N TRP A 444 12.21 -31.69 11.90
CA TRP A 444 13.29 -32.54 12.38
C TRP A 444 14.62 -31.79 12.39
N ARG A 445 15.51 -32.19 13.29
CA ARG A 445 16.91 -31.79 13.27
C ARG A 445 17.77 -32.93 12.74
N LEU A 446 18.61 -32.61 11.78
CA LEU A 446 19.62 -33.50 11.20
C LEU A 446 21.00 -32.95 11.51
N THR A 447 21.82 -33.74 12.19
CA THR A 447 23.22 -33.42 12.45
C THR A 447 24.07 -34.48 11.79
N ALA A 448 25.13 -34.09 11.08
CA ALA A 448 26.09 -35.06 10.54
C ALA A 448 26.63 -35.97 11.66
N ALA A 449 26.90 -37.24 11.33
CA ALA A 449 27.26 -38.31 12.26
C ALA A 449 26.19 -38.71 13.30
N SER A 450 24.97 -38.14 13.27
CA SER A 450 23.89 -38.61 14.15
C SER A 450 23.38 -40.00 13.73
N ARG A 451 22.78 -40.73 14.69
CA ARG A 451 22.17 -42.06 14.42
C ARG A 451 20.85 -41.98 13.64
N GLY A 452 20.28 -40.80 13.48
CA GLY A 452 18.96 -40.61 12.92
C GLY A 452 18.47 -39.16 13.03
N PRO A 453 17.38 -38.83 12.32
CA PRO A 453 16.69 -37.55 12.50
C PRO A 453 16.10 -37.41 13.91
N GLU A 454 16.35 -36.27 14.56
CA GLU A 454 15.70 -35.90 15.82
C GLU A 454 14.36 -35.23 15.52
N ARG A 455 13.23 -35.78 15.99
CA ARG A 455 11.91 -35.16 15.79
C ARG A 455 11.79 -33.91 16.66
N LEU A 456 11.39 -32.79 16.04
CA LEU A 456 11.03 -31.56 16.71
C LEU A 456 9.49 -31.45 16.80
N ALA A 457 8.99 -30.59 17.69
CA ALA A 457 7.56 -30.31 17.77
C ALA A 457 7.04 -29.79 16.42
N ASP A 458 5.84 -30.16 16.00
CA ASP A 458 5.26 -29.61 14.78
C ASP A 458 4.94 -28.11 14.96
N GLN A 459 4.93 -27.37 13.85
CA GLN A 459 4.62 -25.94 13.86
C GLN A 459 3.34 -25.70 13.08
N PRO A 460 2.29 -25.11 13.67
CA PRO A 460 1.08 -24.78 12.91
C PRO A 460 1.39 -23.71 11.86
N VAL A 461 0.71 -23.82 10.72
CA VAL A 461 0.76 -22.86 9.63
C VAL A 461 -0.58 -22.13 9.56
N ASP A 462 -0.52 -20.81 9.55
CA ASP A 462 -1.68 -19.93 9.35
C ASP A 462 -1.52 -19.19 8.03
N ASP A 463 -2.53 -19.25 7.15
CA ASP A 463 -2.56 -18.59 5.83
C ASP A 463 -1.25 -18.74 5.03
N GLY A 464 -0.68 -19.94 5.01
CA GLY A 464 0.55 -20.22 4.27
C GLY A 464 1.85 -19.77 4.94
N MET A 465 1.82 -19.12 6.10
CA MET A 465 3.01 -18.56 6.75
C MET A 465 3.90 -19.65 7.37
N ILE A 466 5.01 -19.96 6.70
CA ILE A 466 5.98 -20.98 7.13
C ILE A 466 7.11 -20.40 7.99
N VAL A 467 7.45 -19.12 7.78
CA VAL A 467 8.42 -18.39 8.59
C VAL A 467 7.79 -17.11 9.07
N ARG A 468 7.89 -16.85 10.37
CA ARG A 468 7.48 -15.59 10.99
C ARG A 468 8.62 -15.06 11.85
N GLU A 469 9.22 -13.97 11.40
CA GLU A 469 10.27 -13.26 12.12
C GLU A 469 9.93 -11.79 12.26
N PRO A 470 10.56 -11.07 13.22
CA PRO A 470 10.34 -9.63 13.39
C PRO A 470 10.63 -8.80 12.12
N GLY A 471 11.50 -9.28 11.23
CA GLY A 471 11.88 -8.55 10.02
C GLY A 471 11.10 -8.94 8.76
N PHE A 472 10.53 -10.14 8.69
CA PHE A 472 9.83 -10.64 7.50
C PHE A 472 8.98 -11.88 7.80
N VAL A 473 8.10 -12.19 6.88
CA VAL A 473 7.32 -13.43 6.81
C VAL A 473 7.66 -14.13 5.49
N VAL A 474 7.68 -15.46 5.50
CA VAL A 474 7.67 -16.24 4.25
C VAL A 474 6.39 -17.05 4.20
N ARG A 475 5.66 -16.91 3.09
CA ARG A 475 4.46 -17.71 2.80
C ARG A 475 4.76 -18.75 1.74
N ALA A 476 4.11 -19.90 1.85
CA ALA A 476 4.13 -20.95 0.85
C ALA A 476 2.71 -21.25 0.35
N THR A 477 2.61 -21.71 -0.89
CA THR A 477 1.40 -22.36 -1.42
C THR A 477 1.82 -23.56 -2.26
N GLU A 478 1.00 -24.60 -2.26
CA GLU A 478 1.24 -25.81 -3.05
C GLU A 478 0.66 -25.63 -4.46
N LEU A 479 1.48 -25.94 -5.47
CA LEU A 479 1.17 -26.01 -6.89
C LEU A 479 1.35 -27.46 -7.36
N ASP A 480 0.76 -27.76 -8.51
CA ASP A 480 0.80 -29.09 -9.12
C ASP A 480 1.71 -29.14 -10.35
N HIS A 481 2.67 -30.07 -10.32
CA HIS A 481 3.60 -30.42 -11.42
C HIS A 481 3.49 -31.91 -11.79
N GLY A 482 2.37 -32.57 -11.43
CA GLY A 482 2.28 -34.04 -11.36
C GLY A 482 2.90 -34.60 -10.08
N THR A 483 3.63 -33.77 -9.33
CA THR A 483 4.02 -33.95 -7.93
C THR A 483 3.80 -32.64 -7.17
N PRO A 484 3.72 -32.66 -5.82
CA PRO A 484 3.56 -31.44 -5.04
C PRO A 484 4.79 -30.54 -5.14
N VAL A 485 4.59 -29.30 -5.59
CA VAL A 485 5.64 -28.27 -5.67
C VAL A 485 5.21 -27.06 -4.85
N LEU A 486 6.12 -26.48 -4.08
CA LEU A 486 5.84 -25.27 -3.30
C LEU A 486 6.30 -24.02 -4.04
N ALA A 487 5.42 -23.02 -4.11
CA ALA A 487 5.81 -21.65 -4.44
C ALA A 487 5.92 -20.81 -3.17
N TYR A 488 6.83 -19.83 -3.17
CA TYR A 488 7.16 -19.04 -1.99
C TYR A 488 6.96 -17.54 -2.21
N ALA A 489 6.60 -16.83 -1.16
CA ALA A 489 6.62 -15.37 -1.13
C ALA A 489 7.36 -14.85 0.12
N TYR A 490 8.39 -14.05 -0.12
CA TYR A 490 9.07 -13.26 0.89
C TYR A 490 8.35 -11.92 1.08
N GLU A 491 7.89 -11.67 2.30
CA GLU A 491 7.14 -10.49 2.70
C GLU A 491 7.90 -9.77 3.82
N PRO A 492 8.74 -8.76 3.50
CA PRO A 492 9.40 -7.98 4.53
C PRO A 492 8.35 -7.26 5.39
N GLN A 493 8.51 -7.30 6.72
CA GLN A 493 7.69 -6.48 7.59
C GLN A 493 8.02 -5.01 7.34
N SER A 494 7.03 -4.14 7.54
CA SER A 494 7.18 -2.71 7.31
C SER A 494 8.40 -2.17 8.06
N GLN A 495 9.26 -1.43 7.36
CA GLN A 495 10.48 -0.92 7.95
C GLN A 495 10.18 0.30 8.80
N ILE A 496 10.63 0.25 10.05
CA ILE A 496 10.52 1.34 11.01
C ILE A 496 11.80 2.16 10.96
N ARG A 497 11.75 3.33 10.34
CA ARG A 497 12.86 4.29 10.34
C ARG A 497 12.59 5.41 11.35
N VAL A 498 13.51 5.62 12.28
CA VAL A 498 13.41 6.72 13.24
C VAL A 498 13.80 8.04 12.56
N ARG A 499 12.91 9.03 12.65
CA ARG A 499 13.08 10.39 12.15
C ARG A 499 14.02 11.18 13.07
N LYS A 500 15.29 11.27 12.69
CA LYS A 500 16.33 11.99 13.46
C LYS A 500 16.01 13.49 13.63
N ASP A 501 15.38 14.09 12.61
CA ASP A 501 14.85 15.45 12.64
C ASP A 501 13.80 15.64 13.74
N ARG A 502 12.88 14.68 13.89
CA ARG A 502 11.83 14.73 14.93
C ARG A 502 12.38 14.45 16.32
N LEU A 503 13.33 13.52 16.45
CA LEU A 503 14.05 13.32 17.72
C LEU A 503 14.67 14.63 18.21
N ALA A 504 15.37 15.36 17.34
CA ALA A 504 15.95 16.65 17.68
C ALA A 504 14.91 17.72 18.03
N GLN A 505 13.79 17.80 17.30
CA GLN A 505 12.70 18.73 17.58
C GLN A 505 12.02 18.50 18.93
N PHE A 506 11.92 17.25 19.37
CA PHE A 506 11.34 16.89 20.67
C PHE A 506 12.37 16.87 21.82
N GLY A 507 13.63 17.25 21.55
CA GLY A 507 14.70 17.22 22.54
C GLY A 507 15.03 15.81 23.04
N LEU A 508 14.80 14.78 22.20
CA LEU A 508 15.01 13.38 22.55
C LEU A 508 16.29 12.84 21.93
N THR A 509 17.10 12.19 22.75
CA THR A 509 18.27 11.43 22.29
C THR A 509 17.90 9.97 21.97
N PRO A 510 18.51 9.35 20.94
CA PRO A 510 18.34 7.93 20.69
C PRO A 510 18.84 7.11 21.89
N GLY A 511 17.95 6.31 22.49
CA GLY A 511 18.27 5.51 23.68
C GLY A 511 17.54 4.16 23.71
N PRO A 512 17.67 3.40 24.82
CA PRO A 512 17.07 2.07 25.00
C PRO A 512 15.55 2.03 24.81
N TRP A 513 14.87 3.14 25.09
CA TRP A 513 13.42 3.31 24.90
C TRP A 513 12.99 3.14 23.42
N LEU A 514 13.87 3.38 22.44
CA LEU A 514 13.58 3.10 21.02
C LEU A 514 13.44 1.60 20.75
N GLN A 515 14.12 0.75 21.51
CA GLN A 515 13.96 -0.70 21.39
C GLN A 515 12.61 -1.14 21.94
N GLN A 516 12.19 -0.56 23.08
CA GLN A 516 10.84 -0.77 23.63
C GLN A 516 9.77 -0.29 22.63
N LEU A 517 10.00 0.85 21.95
CA LEU A 517 9.09 1.36 20.92
C LEU A 517 8.93 0.40 19.74
N LYS A 518 10.04 -0.14 19.23
CA LYS A 518 10.01 -1.12 18.15
C LYS A 518 9.30 -2.40 18.60
N GLN A 519 9.58 -2.89 19.81
CA GLN A 519 8.91 -4.08 20.36
C GLN A 519 7.42 -3.85 20.60
N GLY A 520 7.02 -2.65 21.01
CA GLY A 520 5.62 -2.26 21.15
C GLY A 520 4.90 -2.24 19.80
N TYR A 521 5.54 -1.64 18.78
CA TYR A 521 5.01 -1.60 17.41
C TYR A 521 4.82 -2.99 16.82
N PHE A 522 5.86 -3.84 16.83
CA PHE A 522 5.78 -5.20 16.28
C PHE A 522 4.83 -6.11 17.07
N GLY A 523 4.68 -5.86 18.37
CA GLY A 523 3.73 -6.57 19.23
C GLY A 523 2.30 -6.04 19.18
N ALA A 524 2.01 -5.04 18.34
CA ALA A 524 0.72 -4.34 18.29
C ALA A 524 0.24 -3.81 19.66
N ARG A 525 1.18 -3.46 20.55
CA ARG A 525 0.92 -2.92 21.90
C ARG A 525 0.80 -1.40 21.85
N TRP A 526 -0.17 -0.92 21.09
CA TRP A 526 -0.33 0.50 20.76
C TRP A 526 -0.49 1.42 21.98
N THR A 527 -1.10 0.91 23.06
CA THR A 527 -1.37 1.64 24.31
C THR A 527 -0.26 1.52 25.35
N GLU A 528 0.77 0.71 25.12
CA GLU A 528 1.92 0.58 26.03
C GLU A 528 2.65 1.92 26.10
N ARG A 529 2.90 2.40 27.33
CA ARG A 529 3.60 3.67 27.55
C ARG A 529 5.10 3.45 27.72
N ILE A 530 5.89 4.28 27.06
CA ILE A 530 7.34 4.25 27.09
C ILE A 530 7.83 5.54 27.75
N ALA A 531 8.62 5.40 28.81
CA ALA A 531 9.27 6.51 29.48
C ALA A 531 10.43 7.05 28.63
N LEU A 532 10.48 8.36 28.46
CA LEU A 532 11.47 9.09 27.69
C LEU A 532 12.44 9.80 28.63
N GLU A 533 13.64 10.09 28.13
CA GLU A 533 14.73 10.73 28.89
C GLU A 533 14.39 12.16 29.34
N ASN A 534 13.44 12.82 28.67
CA ASN A 534 12.94 14.14 29.02
C ASN A 534 11.85 14.11 30.13
N GLY A 535 11.62 12.96 30.77
CA GLY A 535 10.63 12.77 31.83
C GLY A 535 9.19 12.57 31.34
N GLN A 536 8.95 12.64 30.03
CA GLN A 536 7.63 12.32 29.45
C GLN A 536 7.44 10.81 29.34
N SER A 537 6.18 10.39 29.26
CA SER A 537 5.82 9.01 28.96
C SER A 537 4.79 9.05 27.84
N LEU A 538 5.10 8.47 26.69
CA LEU A 538 4.22 8.46 25.51
C LEU A 538 3.87 7.03 25.13
N THR A 539 2.69 6.84 24.54
CA THR A 539 2.27 5.54 24.03
C THR A 539 3.08 5.14 22.78
N VAL A 540 3.14 3.84 22.51
CA VAL A 540 3.73 3.30 21.27
C VAL A 540 3.09 3.94 20.05
N GLU A 541 1.76 4.12 20.03
CA GLU A 541 1.05 4.77 18.91
C GLU A 541 1.51 6.21 18.67
N GLU A 542 1.56 7.03 19.72
CA GLU A 542 2.00 8.43 19.65
C GLU A 542 3.46 8.54 19.15
N LEU A 543 4.34 7.70 19.69
CA LEU A 543 5.75 7.65 19.29
C LEU A 543 5.94 7.16 17.85
N VAL A 544 5.15 6.18 17.39
CA VAL A 544 5.17 5.70 16.01
C VAL A 544 4.76 6.80 15.04
N GLN A 545 3.64 7.47 15.29
CA GLN A 545 3.14 8.53 14.41
C GLN A 545 4.08 9.74 14.36
N THR A 546 4.74 10.04 15.48
CA THR A 546 5.59 11.23 15.62
C THR A 546 7.01 10.98 15.12
N LEU A 547 7.60 9.82 15.46
CA LEU A 547 9.03 9.58 15.32
C LEU A 547 9.37 8.50 14.28
N LEU A 548 8.40 7.71 13.80
CA LEU A 548 8.68 6.59 12.92
C LEU A 548 8.11 6.83 11.50
N LEU A 549 8.94 6.56 10.49
CA LEU A 549 8.50 6.34 9.11
C LEU A 549 8.33 4.83 8.93
N VAL A 550 7.13 4.42 8.55
CA VAL A 550 6.80 3.03 8.24
C VAL A 550 6.78 2.87 6.73
N GLU A 551 7.85 2.32 6.17
CA GLU A 551 7.93 2.04 4.73
C GLU A 551 7.44 0.61 4.47
N PRO A 552 6.45 0.40 3.57
CA PRO A 552 6.00 -0.94 3.22
C PRO A 552 7.14 -1.72 2.58
N GLY A 553 7.33 -2.97 3.02
CA GLY A 553 8.33 -3.85 2.45
C GLY A 553 8.01 -4.22 1.00
N GLU A 554 9.05 -4.37 0.17
CA GLU A 554 8.91 -4.83 -1.21
C GLU A 554 8.82 -6.36 -1.25
N LYS A 555 7.64 -6.89 -1.55
CA LYS A 555 7.35 -8.33 -1.61
C LYS A 555 8.01 -9.00 -2.83
N LEU A 556 8.55 -10.19 -2.63
CA LEU A 556 9.08 -11.05 -3.70
C LEU A 556 8.32 -12.38 -3.73
N ALA A 557 7.96 -12.86 -4.91
CA ALA A 557 7.41 -14.20 -5.11
C ALA A 557 8.32 -15.03 -6.02
N TYR A 558 8.39 -16.33 -5.76
CA TYR A 558 9.21 -17.30 -6.48
C TYR A 558 8.41 -18.58 -6.73
N ALA A 559 8.33 -19.00 -7.99
CA ALA A 559 7.67 -20.23 -8.41
C ALA A 559 8.37 -20.80 -9.65
N THR A 560 8.53 -22.12 -9.69
CA THR A 560 9.09 -22.86 -10.82
C THR A 560 8.42 -24.23 -10.88
N ASP A 561 8.47 -24.88 -12.04
CA ASP A 561 8.02 -26.25 -12.30
C ASP A 561 6.59 -26.52 -11.86
N PHE A 562 5.60 -26.01 -12.61
CA PHE A 562 4.19 -26.25 -12.39
C PHE A 562 3.33 -26.05 -13.65
N GLY A 563 2.24 -26.82 -13.75
CA GLY A 563 1.36 -26.77 -14.90
C GLY A 563 0.45 -25.53 -14.92
N ALA A 564 -0.03 -25.14 -16.11
CA ALA A 564 -0.92 -23.99 -16.30
C ALA A 564 -2.40 -24.27 -15.93
N SER A 565 -2.66 -25.12 -14.94
CA SER A 565 -4.03 -25.39 -14.47
C SER A 565 -4.66 -24.12 -13.87
N GLU A 566 -5.99 -24.00 -13.97
CA GLU A 566 -6.69 -22.82 -13.42
C GLU A 566 -6.43 -22.63 -11.93
N GLU A 567 -6.33 -23.73 -11.18
CA GLU A 567 -6.06 -23.70 -9.75
C GLU A 567 -4.63 -23.25 -9.46
N ASN A 568 -3.62 -23.74 -10.19
CA ASN A 568 -2.24 -23.26 -10.04
C ASN A 568 -2.14 -21.76 -10.34
N ILE A 569 -2.73 -21.33 -11.45
CA ILE A 569 -2.77 -19.91 -11.84
C ILE A 569 -3.42 -19.08 -10.73
N LYS A 570 -4.54 -19.52 -10.17
CA LYS A 570 -5.25 -18.83 -9.08
C LYS A 570 -4.42 -18.76 -7.80
N ARG A 571 -3.81 -19.87 -7.38
CA ARG A 571 -2.96 -19.96 -6.18
C ARG A 571 -1.74 -19.06 -6.30
N LEU A 572 -0.99 -19.16 -7.40
CA LEU A 572 0.17 -18.31 -7.62
C LEU A 572 -0.22 -16.84 -7.79
N THR A 573 -1.33 -16.53 -8.47
CA THR A 573 -1.85 -15.16 -8.57
C THR A 573 -2.15 -14.56 -7.20
N ARG A 574 -2.75 -15.34 -6.29
CA ARG A 574 -3.01 -14.91 -4.91
C ARG A 574 -1.71 -14.71 -4.14
N LEU A 575 -0.78 -15.66 -4.24
CA LEU A 575 0.51 -15.60 -3.55
C LEU A 575 1.35 -14.40 -4.04
N ALA A 576 1.41 -14.15 -5.34
CA ALA A 576 2.22 -13.09 -5.95
C ALA A 576 1.54 -11.71 -6.00
N ARG A 577 0.32 -11.58 -5.45
CA ARG A 577 -0.49 -10.36 -5.60
C ARG A 577 0.26 -9.11 -5.12
N ASN A 578 0.36 -8.11 -6.01
CA ASN A 578 1.09 -6.86 -5.83
C ASN A 578 2.58 -7.04 -5.44
N ALA A 579 3.20 -8.18 -5.74
CA ALA A 579 4.63 -8.36 -5.50
C ALA A 579 5.45 -7.33 -6.28
N HIS A 580 6.54 -6.86 -5.68
CA HIS A 580 7.54 -6.06 -6.39
C HIS A 580 8.14 -6.87 -7.53
N THR A 581 8.60 -8.09 -7.25
CA THR A 581 9.16 -8.99 -8.26
C THR A 581 8.52 -10.36 -8.14
N LEU A 582 8.11 -10.92 -9.28
CA LEU A 582 7.81 -12.34 -9.41
C LEU A 582 8.92 -12.99 -10.24
N PHE A 583 9.58 -13.98 -9.66
CA PHE A 583 10.40 -14.95 -10.39
C PHE A 583 9.49 -16.12 -10.72
N CYS A 584 9.26 -16.35 -12.01
CA CYS A 584 8.37 -17.41 -12.47
C CYS A 584 9.03 -18.16 -13.62
N GLU A 585 8.89 -19.49 -13.64
CA GLU A 585 9.30 -20.26 -14.81
C GLU A 585 8.54 -19.82 -16.07
N SER A 586 9.16 -20.02 -17.22
CA SER A 586 8.57 -19.86 -18.54
C SER A 586 9.26 -20.82 -19.51
N SER A 587 9.18 -22.11 -19.19
CA SER A 587 9.92 -23.18 -19.83
C SER A 587 9.72 -23.28 -21.34
N PHE A 588 8.53 -22.95 -21.85
CA PHE A 588 8.16 -23.14 -23.27
C PHE A 588 7.57 -21.87 -23.92
N LEU A 589 7.80 -21.70 -25.22
CA LEU A 589 7.04 -20.81 -26.09
C LEU A 589 5.63 -21.36 -26.32
N VAL A 590 4.70 -20.53 -26.82
CA VAL A 590 3.34 -20.98 -27.15
C VAL A 590 3.35 -22.05 -28.27
N GLU A 591 4.29 -21.97 -29.21
CA GLU A 591 4.47 -23.01 -30.27
C GLU A 591 4.70 -24.42 -29.69
N ASP A 592 5.23 -24.51 -28.46
CA ASP A 592 5.56 -25.74 -27.76
C ASP A 592 4.57 -26.09 -26.63
N GLN A 593 3.34 -25.55 -26.64
CA GLN A 593 2.30 -25.80 -25.63
C GLN A 593 2.09 -27.30 -25.35
N ALA A 594 2.07 -28.14 -26.39
CA ALA A 594 1.90 -29.58 -26.23
C ALA A 594 3.04 -30.24 -25.43
N GLN A 595 4.25 -29.69 -25.47
CA GLN A 595 5.34 -30.13 -24.62
C GLN A 595 5.15 -29.62 -23.20
N ALA A 596 4.80 -28.34 -23.02
CA ALA A 596 4.52 -27.74 -21.72
C ALA A 596 3.47 -28.55 -20.93
N ASP A 597 2.37 -28.93 -21.57
CA ASP A 597 1.31 -29.73 -20.96
C ASP A 597 1.79 -31.13 -20.56
N ARG A 598 2.57 -31.80 -21.42
CA ARG A 598 3.10 -33.16 -21.16
C ARG A 598 4.07 -33.21 -19.98
N THR A 599 4.86 -32.15 -19.81
CA THR A 599 5.86 -32.07 -18.74
C THR A 599 5.42 -31.18 -17.59
N HIS A 600 4.16 -30.76 -17.55
CA HIS A 600 3.58 -29.91 -16.50
C HIS A 600 4.34 -28.61 -16.24
N HIS A 601 4.73 -27.88 -17.28
CA HIS A 601 5.38 -26.57 -17.18
C HIS A 601 4.55 -25.45 -17.80
N LEU A 602 5.00 -24.21 -17.61
CA LEU A 602 4.38 -23.04 -18.20
C LEU A 602 4.87 -22.71 -19.62
N THR A 603 3.95 -22.13 -20.39
CA THR A 603 4.28 -21.33 -21.56
C THR A 603 4.49 -19.85 -21.22
N THR A 604 5.10 -19.09 -22.12
CA THR A 604 5.27 -17.63 -22.03
C THR A 604 3.94 -16.91 -21.77
N GLU A 605 2.87 -17.29 -22.47
CA GLU A 605 1.53 -16.71 -22.30
C GLU A 605 1.00 -16.95 -20.88
N ALA A 606 1.08 -18.19 -20.38
CA ALA A 606 0.62 -18.54 -19.04
C ALA A 606 1.42 -17.80 -17.95
N CYS A 607 2.74 -17.72 -18.10
CA CYS A 607 3.62 -16.97 -17.20
C CYS A 607 3.24 -15.47 -17.17
N ALA A 608 3.07 -14.85 -18.34
CA ALA A 608 2.66 -13.46 -18.46
C ALA A 608 1.24 -13.21 -17.90
N LEU A 609 0.31 -14.13 -18.12
CA LEU A 609 -1.05 -14.08 -17.59
C LEU A 609 -1.05 -14.01 -16.05
N ILE A 610 -0.26 -14.86 -15.39
CA ILE A 610 -0.12 -14.87 -13.93
C ILE A 610 0.45 -13.54 -13.44
N ALA A 611 1.55 -13.06 -14.05
CA ALA A 611 2.16 -11.79 -13.69
C ALA A 611 1.18 -10.60 -13.82
N ASN A 612 0.40 -10.58 -14.91
CA ASN A 612 -0.61 -9.56 -15.17
C ASN A 612 -1.76 -9.61 -14.16
N ARG A 613 -2.33 -10.80 -13.90
CA ARG A 613 -3.43 -10.98 -12.93
C ARG A 613 -3.00 -10.65 -11.50
N ALA A 614 -1.78 -11.02 -11.13
CA ALA A 614 -1.19 -10.71 -9.84
C ALA A 614 -0.82 -9.23 -9.67
N ARG A 615 -0.79 -8.45 -10.77
CA ARG A 615 -0.37 -7.04 -10.78
C ARG A 615 1.05 -6.84 -10.23
N VAL A 616 1.97 -7.76 -10.55
CA VAL A 616 3.36 -7.67 -10.09
C VAL A 616 4.03 -6.46 -10.71
N ARG A 617 4.90 -5.76 -9.98
CA ARG A 617 5.59 -4.59 -10.56
C ARG A 617 6.53 -5.01 -11.68
N GLN A 618 7.21 -6.15 -11.54
CA GLN A 618 8.03 -6.73 -12.59
C GLN A 618 8.10 -8.26 -12.53
N LEU A 619 8.29 -8.88 -13.69
CA LEU A 619 8.43 -10.32 -13.90
C LEU A 619 9.86 -10.63 -14.32
N VAL A 620 10.52 -11.54 -13.63
CA VAL A 620 11.75 -12.19 -14.09
C VAL A 620 11.38 -13.61 -14.50
N ALA A 621 11.25 -13.81 -15.81
CA ALA A 621 11.02 -15.13 -16.38
C ALA A 621 12.34 -15.90 -16.45
N PHE A 622 12.32 -17.17 -16.05
CA PHE A 622 13.50 -18.04 -16.03
C PHE A 622 13.15 -19.50 -16.27
N HIS A 623 14.14 -20.39 -16.10
CA HIS A 623 14.04 -21.83 -16.32
C HIS A 623 13.61 -22.14 -17.77
N PHE A 624 14.22 -21.44 -18.73
CA PHE A 624 13.91 -21.66 -20.13
C PHE A 624 14.45 -23.00 -20.58
N SER A 625 13.66 -23.75 -21.35
CA SER A 625 14.12 -25.03 -21.89
C SER A 625 15.38 -24.86 -22.74
N HIS A 626 16.35 -25.77 -22.59
CA HIS A 626 17.60 -25.80 -23.38
C HIS A 626 17.39 -25.75 -24.90
N ARG A 627 16.19 -26.10 -25.40
CA ARG A 627 15.82 -25.93 -26.82
C ARG A 627 15.97 -24.49 -27.32
N TYR A 628 15.87 -23.50 -26.44
CA TYR A 628 15.98 -22.07 -26.79
C TYR A 628 17.36 -21.48 -26.51
N GLU A 629 18.38 -22.28 -26.19
CA GLU A 629 19.72 -21.78 -25.86
C GLU A 629 20.29 -20.82 -26.92
N LYS A 630 20.07 -21.11 -28.20
CA LYS A 630 20.50 -20.25 -29.33
C LYS A 630 19.47 -19.18 -29.73
N ARG A 631 18.31 -19.15 -29.08
CA ARG A 631 17.18 -18.27 -29.40
C ARG A 631 16.51 -17.70 -28.14
N ARG A 632 17.28 -17.46 -27.08
CA ARG A 632 16.80 -16.93 -25.79
C ARG A 632 15.98 -15.65 -25.99
N ASP A 633 16.41 -14.79 -26.89
CA ASP A 633 15.72 -13.53 -27.21
C ASP A 633 14.31 -13.73 -27.78
N ASP A 634 14.03 -14.87 -28.42
CA ASP A 634 12.69 -15.18 -28.93
C ASP A 634 11.70 -15.40 -27.77
N VAL A 635 12.15 -16.00 -26.66
CA VAL A 635 11.35 -16.16 -25.43
C VAL A 635 10.98 -14.81 -24.84
N TYR A 636 11.93 -13.88 -24.75
CA TYR A 636 11.63 -12.53 -24.29
C TYR A 636 10.73 -11.76 -25.25
N ARG A 637 10.95 -11.90 -26.57
CA ARG A 637 10.13 -11.23 -27.58
C ARG A 637 8.68 -11.69 -27.51
N GLU A 638 8.44 -12.99 -27.31
CA GLU A 638 7.09 -13.54 -27.13
C GLU A 638 6.48 -13.06 -25.80
N LEU A 639 7.23 -13.11 -24.69
CA LEU A 639 6.77 -12.58 -23.39
C LEU A 639 6.36 -11.10 -23.46
N GLN A 640 7.10 -10.28 -24.21
CA GLN A 640 6.77 -8.86 -24.41
C GLN A 640 5.45 -8.62 -25.14
N GLN A 641 4.98 -9.57 -25.96
CA GLN A 641 3.68 -9.49 -26.61
C GLN A 641 2.55 -9.60 -25.58
N TYR A 642 2.75 -10.38 -24.52
CA TYR A 642 1.74 -10.63 -23.48
C TYR A 642 1.88 -9.72 -22.25
N THR A 643 3.06 -9.17 -21.97
CA THR A 643 3.25 -8.27 -20.82
C THR A 643 4.40 -7.27 -20.97
N HIS A 644 4.16 -6.03 -20.54
CA HIS A 644 5.19 -4.99 -20.39
C HIS A 644 5.95 -5.08 -19.04
N ARG A 645 5.62 -6.08 -18.22
CA ARG A 645 6.18 -6.28 -16.87
C ARG A 645 7.44 -7.13 -16.89
N VAL A 646 7.69 -7.87 -17.97
CA VAL A 646 8.90 -8.68 -18.12
C VAL A 646 10.14 -7.79 -18.06
N LEU A 647 11.10 -8.19 -17.24
CA LEU A 647 12.44 -7.63 -17.23
C LEU A 647 13.28 -8.37 -18.24
N ILE A 648 13.79 -7.62 -19.20
CA ILE A 648 14.81 -8.09 -20.12
C ILE A 648 16.13 -7.56 -19.58
N PRO A 649 17.04 -8.45 -19.15
CA PRO A 649 18.33 -8.03 -18.66
C PRO A 649 19.12 -7.29 -19.74
N GLN A 650 19.74 -6.17 -19.38
CA GLN A 650 20.62 -5.43 -20.30
C GLN A 650 22.05 -5.94 -20.15
N HIS A 651 22.70 -6.26 -21.27
CA HIS A 651 24.14 -6.54 -21.32
C HIS A 651 24.90 -5.30 -20.84
N GLN A 652 25.55 -5.35 -19.68
CA GLN A 652 26.60 -4.38 -19.37
C GLN A 652 27.90 -4.84 -20.04
N PRO A 653 28.58 -3.99 -20.83
CA PRO A 653 29.92 -4.30 -21.29
C PRO A 653 30.83 -4.49 -20.07
N ALA A 654 31.67 -5.51 -20.08
CA ALA A 654 32.66 -5.71 -19.04
C ALA A 654 33.50 -4.42 -18.91
N SER A 655 33.47 -3.79 -17.73
CA SER A 655 34.44 -2.76 -17.40
C SER A 655 35.81 -3.43 -17.37
N GLY A 656 36.62 -3.17 -18.40
CA GLY A 656 37.99 -3.66 -18.51
C GLY A 656 38.95 -3.03 -17.52
#